data_AF-A0A0G0M2A7-F1
#
_entry.id   AF-A0A0G0M2A7-F1
#
_cell.length_a   1.000
_cell.length_b   1.000
_cell.length_c   1.000
_cell.angle_alpha   90.00
_cell.angle_beta   90.00
_cell.angle_gamma   90.00
#
_symmetry.space_group_name_H-M   'P 1'
#
loop_
_entity.id
_entity.type
_entity.pdbx_description
1 polymer ?
#
loop_
_entity_poly.entity_id
_entity_poly.type
_entity_poly.pdbx_seq_one_letter_code
_entity_poly.pdbx_strand_id
1 'polypeptide(L)'
;MLGISKEKEINKESYKRNIFRGFLRLSFLASLALFFVFYYKPTEAHAAFNASNIIPDVEFSAVSTMTEQQIQDFLVLKGSSLATYVETKDSWIGPNSYQYPTGCPSENCVNAKGMKASTIIYKAANWYGLNPQVILVTLQKEQSLITVPLSLPDDQWRLNSAMGYGCPDSGGCSDAYKSFSLQTDWATWQLRWNMDKANSTDSAQSAKVSPYIMGRTINIDGVATYLGNGATASLYRYTPHFHGNQNFYSIYTSWFNFNQYFLEKMSVTSYISSNLKPAKGEDVTITFKIKNNASTALTMDSVGVVGRPIAVTSSVNRDFGWSGMQTFVSGEEKTYVYTSTVRDIGNLFTWPAIAHQGNYAQYFSGGLMLITHKTNLTASHTYISPYPPIEGDVIDFLATVTNNEPKPIRYSHIGIPVRFYGQWNYDSVWMGSDVIPAGGKLTLQGKRTFDKRGSYSYWVSYCLFGEYETLGNVHRIDVSGLVPSFTISNYSVSNNAPSRGEDVTVSYKLKNNIDRNVAVDVGVVGRIGKYSTSPNLDFGWSHNVSFAPLEQKQFSFTTTITEVGDIYHWAAYYYKSSYTHYRYWQSYITSHQANLKISTTLTLNPANPKPGDKVIITATVSNYENKPIRYTHLGIPVRFYDRWNYDSVWVGPGTIAAGGTVDLVGAVTLDKPGPYTYWVSWELAGVYTSLSDYRKVTLN
;
A
#
# COMPACT_ATOMS: atom_id res chain seq x y z
N MET A 1 28.45 78.56 25.81
CA MET A 1 27.63 77.34 25.83
C MET A 1 26.53 77.50 24.80
N LEU A 2 26.62 76.75 23.72
CA LEU A 2 25.78 76.89 22.52
C LEU A 2 24.41 76.25 22.74
N GLY A 3 23.36 77.06 22.58
CA GLY A 3 22.02 76.60 22.23
C GLY A 3 21.55 77.43 21.04
N ILE A 4 20.88 76.78 20.07
CA ILE A 4 19.76 77.27 19.25
C ILE A 4 19.33 76.14 18.27
N SER A 5 18.03 76.11 18.04
CA SER A 5 17.19 75.13 17.35
C SER A 5 17.53 74.82 15.89
N LYS A 6 17.21 73.59 15.46
CA LYS A 6 16.94 73.23 14.06
C LYS A 6 15.62 72.47 13.93
N GLU A 7 14.94 72.79 12.83
CA GLU A 7 13.55 72.50 12.47
C GLU A 7 13.20 71.02 12.29
N LYS A 8 11.92 70.71 12.49
CA LYS A 8 11.27 69.44 12.10
C LYS A 8 10.93 69.47 10.60
N GLU A 9 11.67 68.73 9.79
CA GLU A 9 11.21 68.30 8.46
C GLU A 9 10.18 67.17 8.61
N ILE A 10 8.95 67.41 8.17
CA ILE A 10 7.88 66.42 8.10
C ILE A 10 8.05 65.61 6.81
N ASN A 11 8.37 64.32 6.97
CA ASN A 11 8.59 63.37 5.89
C ASN A 11 7.28 63.03 5.13
N LYS A 12 7.08 63.65 3.96
CA LYS A 12 5.90 63.50 3.07
C LYS A 12 5.68 62.07 2.53
N GLU A 13 6.66 61.18 2.59
CA GLU A 13 6.56 59.78 2.12
C GLU A 13 5.72 58.89 3.07
N SER A 14 5.80 59.13 4.38
CA SER A 14 5.04 58.36 5.38
C SER A 14 3.53 58.61 5.29
N TYR A 15 3.14 59.84 4.95
CA TYR A 15 1.73 60.24 4.87
C TYR A 15 1.02 59.62 3.64
N LYS A 16 1.71 59.54 2.50
CA LYS A 16 1.17 58.91 1.27
C LYS A 16 0.99 57.39 1.44
N ARG A 17 1.90 56.72 2.15
CA ARG A 17 1.82 55.26 2.39
C ARG A 17 0.69 54.85 3.35
N ASN A 18 0.33 55.72 4.28
CA ASN A 18 -0.79 55.48 5.21
C ASN A 18 -2.16 55.76 4.57
N ILE A 19 -2.27 56.75 3.67
CA ILE A 19 -3.52 57.02 2.92
C ILE A 19 -3.83 55.88 1.94
N PHE A 20 -2.82 55.32 1.26
CA PHE A 20 -3.02 54.21 0.33
C PHE A 20 -3.43 52.90 1.04
N ARG A 21 -2.92 52.66 2.25
CA ARG A 21 -3.34 51.54 3.12
C ARG A 21 -4.73 51.74 3.73
N GLY A 22 -5.16 52.98 3.92
CA GLY A 22 -6.52 53.33 4.35
C GLY A 22 -7.57 53.08 3.25
N PHE A 23 -7.27 53.49 2.01
CA PHE A 23 -8.17 53.27 0.87
C PHE A 23 -8.33 51.79 0.51
N LEU A 24 -7.26 50.98 0.52
CA LEU A 24 -7.38 49.53 0.29
C LEU A 24 -8.21 48.81 1.37
N ARG A 25 -8.18 49.29 2.63
CA ARG A 25 -8.97 48.71 3.72
C ARG A 25 -10.45 49.08 3.61
N LEU A 26 -10.80 50.28 3.17
CA LEU A 26 -12.20 50.67 2.95
C LEU A 26 -12.81 49.96 1.72
N SER A 27 -12.04 49.76 0.64
CA SER A 27 -12.52 49.04 -0.54
C SER A 27 -12.68 47.54 -0.30
N PHE A 28 -11.84 46.93 0.55
CA PHE A 28 -11.96 45.52 0.95
C PHE A 28 -13.13 45.30 1.93
N LEU A 29 -13.41 46.25 2.83
CA LEU A 29 -14.58 46.20 3.72
C LEU A 29 -15.90 46.45 2.99
N ALA A 30 -15.93 47.35 2.00
CA ALA A 30 -17.13 47.60 1.19
C ALA A 30 -17.46 46.42 0.25
N SER A 31 -16.45 45.74 -0.29
CA SER A 31 -16.63 44.52 -1.10
C SER A 31 -16.98 43.28 -0.26
N LEU A 32 -16.50 43.17 0.98
CA LEU A 32 -16.98 42.15 1.93
C LEU A 32 -18.44 42.37 2.32
N ALA A 33 -18.86 43.63 2.53
CA ALA A 33 -20.25 43.95 2.86
C ALA A 33 -21.22 43.70 1.69
N LEU A 34 -20.81 43.98 0.44
CA LEU A 34 -21.63 43.70 -0.74
C LEU A 34 -21.68 42.21 -1.14
N PHE A 35 -20.67 41.41 -0.77
CA PHE A 35 -20.72 39.94 -0.97
C PHE A 35 -21.60 39.23 0.08
N PHE A 36 -21.78 39.84 1.26
CA PHE A 36 -22.70 39.32 2.30
C PHE A 36 -24.19 39.56 1.97
N VAL A 37 -24.52 40.55 1.13
CA VAL A 37 -25.93 40.90 0.81
C VAL A 37 -26.54 40.02 -0.28
N PHE A 38 -25.74 39.35 -1.13
CA PHE A 38 -26.26 38.51 -2.23
C PHE A 38 -26.22 37.00 -1.99
N TYR A 39 -25.71 36.52 -0.85
CA TYR A 39 -25.70 35.09 -0.48
C TYR A 39 -26.48 34.72 0.79
N TYR A 40 -27.08 35.71 1.46
CA TYR A 40 -28.24 35.41 2.30
C TYR A 40 -29.45 35.29 1.37
N LYS A 41 -29.76 34.08 0.91
CA LYS A 41 -31.19 33.74 0.96
C LYS A 41 -31.52 33.86 2.45
N PRO A 42 -32.42 34.76 2.89
CA PRO A 42 -33.00 34.57 4.20
C PRO A 42 -33.48 33.12 4.19
N THR A 43 -32.96 32.32 5.13
CA THR A 43 -33.71 31.15 5.57
C THR A 43 -35.12 31.66 5.73
N GLU A 44 -36.05 31.11 4.95
CA GLU A 44 -37.45 31.43 5.09
C GLU A 44 -37.74 31.36 6.60
N ALA A 45 -38.10 32.50 7.18
CA ALA A 45 -38.45 32.54 8.58
C ALA A 45 -39.80 31.81 8.68
N HIS A 46 -39.78 30.56 9.12
CA HIS A 46 -40.98 29.74 9.23
C HIS A 46 -41.61 29.82 10.62
N ALA A 47 -42.92 29.63 10.61
CA ALA A 47 -43.86 30.24 11.54
C ALA A 47 -43.85 29.57 12.92
N ALA A 48 -43.73 30.40 13.96
CA ALA A 48 -44.22 30.07 15.29
C ALA A 48 -45.68 29.56 15.21
N PHE A 49 -46.13 28.75 16.19
CA PHE A 49 -47.49 28.21 16.23
C PHE A 49 -48.51 29.27 15.81
N ASN A 50 -49.15 29.03 14.66
CA ASN A 50 -50.15 29.91 14.12
C ASN A 50 -51.52 29.33 14.45
N ALA A 51 -52.14 29.84 15.51
CA ALA A 51 -53.46 29.41 15.94
C ALA A 51 -54.53 29.58 14.86
N SER A 52 -54.29 30.43 13.86
CA SER A 52 -55.19 30.67 12.74
C SER A 52 -54.98 29.76 11.53
N ASN A 53 -53.87 29.03 11.49
CA ASN A 53 -53.52 28.10 10.42
C ASN A 53 -52.63 26.99 10.97
N ILE A 54 -53.25 26.00 11.62
CA ILE A 54 -52.54 24.94 12.36
C ILE A 54 -51.82 23.99 11.39
N ILE A 55 -52.50 23.61 10.33
CA ILE A 55 -52.00 22.72 9.27
C ILE A 55 -52.70 23.09 7.97
N PRO A 56 -51.99 23.13 6.82
CA PRO A 56 -52.61 23.38 5.53
C PRO A 56 -53.62 22.29 5.14
N ASP A 57 -54.72 22.69 4.50
CA ASP A 57 -55.74 21.76 3.99
C ASP A 57 -55.17 20.64 3.10
N VAL A 58 -54.21 21.00 2.22
CA VAL A 58 -53.53 20.04 1.34
C VAL A 58 -52.74 18.99 2.11
N GLU A 59 -52.17 19.36 3.26
CA GLU A 59 -51.38 18.46 4.10
C GLU A 59 -52.29 17.63 5.02
N PHE A 60 -53.35 18.24 5.54
CA PHE A 60 -54.36 17.54 6.35
C PHE A 60 -55.07 16.43 5.57
N SER A 61 -55.19 16.61 4.25
CA SER A 61 -55.83 15.66 3.33
C SER A 61 -54.87 14.80 2.51
N ALA A 62 -53.57 14.85 2.78
CA ALA A 62 -52.55 14.10 2.06
C ALA A 62 -52.55 12.60 2.46
N VAL A 63 -53.47 11.82 1.92
CA VAL A 63 -53.63 10.38 2.23
C VAL A 63 -52.36 9.57 1.92
N SER A 64 -51.62 9.95 0.88
CA SER A 64 -50.46 9.21 0.37
C SER A 64 -49.17 9.43 1.17
N THR A 65 -49.20 10.14 2.29
CA THR A 65 -48.01 10.41 3.12
C THR A 65 -47.44 9.16 3.80
N MET A 66 -48.28 8.16 4.07
CA MET A 66 -47.85 6.88 4.65
C MET A 66 -48.63 5.70 4.06
N THR A 67 -47.89 4.67 3.64
CA THR A 67 -48.41 3.34 3.38
C THR A 67 -48.74 2.59 4.67
N GLU A 68 -49.51 1.51 4.61
CA GLU A 68 -49.78 0.65 5.77
C GLU A 68 -48.49 0.19 6.45
N GLN A 69 -47.48 -0.21 5.66
CA GLN A 69 -46.17 -0.62 6.19
C GLN A 69 -45.45 0.54 6.89
N GLN A 70 -45.46 1.74 6.32
CA GLN A 70 -44.84 2.91 6.97
C GLN A 70 -45.55 3.29 8.28
N ILE A 71 -46.88 3.11 8.38
CA ILE A 71 -47.62 3.28 9.63
C ILE A 71 -47.16 2.23 10.65
N GLN A 72 -47.05 0.97 10.24
CA GLN A 72 -46.55 -0.10 11.10
C GLN A 72 -45.12 0.18 11.59
N ASP A 73 -44.23 0.59 10.70
CA ASP A 73 -42.83 0.90 11.03
C ASP A 73 -42.74 2.11 11.97
N PHE A 74 -43.61 3.12 11.79
CA PHE A 74 -43.68 4.26 12.70
C PHE A 74 -44.12 3.87 14.11
N LEU A 75 -45.13 3.00 14.25
CA LEU A 75 -45.57 2.49 15.55
C LEU A 75 -44.46 1.70 16.25
N VAL A 76 -43.71 0.88 15.50
CA VAL A 76 -42.53 0.16 16.02
C VAL A 76 -41.44 1.13 16.45
N LEU A 77 -41.10 2.13 15.62
CA LEU A 77 -40.09 3.13 15.90
C LEU A 77 -40.39 3.92 17.18
N LYS A 78 -41.66 4.25 17.43
CA LYS A 78 -42.11 4.97 18.62
C LYS A 78 -42.26 4.08 19.86
N GLY A 79 -42.05 2.76 19.74
CA GLY A 79 -42.24 1.80 20.83
C GLY A 79 -43.71 1.67 21.26
N SER A 80 -44.66 1.97 20.37
CA SER A 80 -46.08 1.96 20.68
C SER A 80 -46.59 0.53 20.90
N SER A 81 -47.45 0.33 21.92
CA SER A 81 -48.19 -0.93 22.07
C SER A 81 -49.12 -1.23 20.88
N LEU A 82 -49.52 -0.21 20.10
CA LEU A 82 -50.29 -0.41 18.87
C LEU A 82 -49.51 -1.17 17.80
N ALA A 83 -48.18 -1.21 17.87
CA ALA A 83 -47.35 -1.95 16.93
C ALA A 83 -47.63 -3.47 16.94
N THR A 84 -48.00 -4.00 18.10
CA THR A 84 -48.33 -5.43 18.28
C THR A 84 -49.83 -5.67 18.51
N TYR A 85 -50.61 -4.60 18.59
CA TYR A 85 -52.05 -4.66 18.80
C TYR A 85 -52.78 -5.29 17.60
N VAL A 86 -53.75 -6.13 17.93
CA VAL A 86 -54.71 -6.69 17.00
C VAL A 86 -56.10 -6.46 17.58
N GLU A 87 -57.03 -5.99 16.76
CA GLU A 87 -58.41 -5.77 17.19
C GLU A 87 -59.08 -7.09 17.55
N THR A 88 -59.71 -7.13 18.73
CA THR A 88 -60.32 -8.35 19.27
C THR A 88 -61.84 -8.27 19.26
N LYS A 89 -62.40 -7.05 19.23
CA LYS A 89 -63.84 -6.83 19.15
C LYS A 89 -64.33 -7.03 17.72
N ASP A 90 -65.50 -7.66 17.58
CA ASP A 90 -66.25 -7.62 16.33
C ASP A 90 -66.80 -6.21 16.12
N SER A 91 -66.17 -5.47 15.21
CA SER A 91 -66.45 -4.06 14.94
C SER A 91 -66.42 -3.80 13.44
N TRP A 92 -67.50 -3.23 12.90
CA TRP A 92 -67.67 -3.01 11.46
C TRP A 92 -67.33 -1.56 11.09
N ILE A 93 -66.26 -1.38 10.29
CA ILE A 93 -65.73 -0.09 9.84
C ILE A 93 -65.72 -0.01 8.32
N GLY A 94 -65.78 1.19 7.73
CA GLY A 94 -65.87 1.30 6.26
C GLY A 94 -66.26 2.69 5.78
N PRO A 95 -66.13 2.99 4.48
CA PRO A 95 -66.32 4.34 3.92
C PRO A 95 -67.72 4.94 4.14
N ASN A 96 -68.72 4.09 4.40
CA ASN A 96 -70.09 4.50 4.69
C ASN A 96 -70.53 4.14 6.13
N SER A 97 -69.63 3.73 7.02
CA SER A 97 -69.97 3.29 8.38
C SER A 97 -70.69 4.38 9.18
N TYR A 98 -70.38 5.65 8.89
CA TYR A 98 -71.01 6.81 9.53
C TYR A 98 -72.53 6.87 9.33
N GLN A 99 -73.06 6.19 8.30
CA GLN A 99 -74.50 6.08 8.04
C GLN A 99 -75.16 4.99 8.92
N TYR A 100 -74.37 4.16 9.59
CA TYR A 100 -74.81 3.01 10.38
C TYR A 100 -74.20 3.02 11.80
N PRO A 101 -74.65 3.91 12.70
CA PRO A 101 -74.09 4.05 14.05
C PRO A 101 -74.19 2.79 14.93
N THR A 102 -75.13 1.90 14.61
CA THR A 102 -75.39 0.65 15.35
C THR A 102 -75.40 -0.54 14.39
N GLY A 103 -74.21 -0.97 13.96
CA GLY A 103 -74.05 -2.17 13.15
C GLY A 103 -74.07 -1.89 11.65
N CYS A 104 -72.92 -1.48 11.11
CA CYS A 104 -72.75 -1.34 9.66
C CYS A 104 -72.81 -2.71 8.97
N PRO A 105 -73.65 -2.89 7.94
CA PRO A 105 -73.79 -4.17 7.25
C PRO A 105 -72.52 -4.51 6.46
N SER A 106 -72.25 -5.81 6.32
CA SER A 106 -71.02 -6.33 5.69
C SER A 106 -70.86 -5.99 4.20
N GLU A 107 -71.95 -5.57 3.55
CA GLU A 107 -71.94 -5.06 2.18
C GLU A 107 -71.35 -3.65 2.05
N ASN A 108 -71.34 -2.88 3.15
CA ASN A 108 -70.85 -1.51 3.20
C ASN A 108 -69.63 -1.32 4.12
N CYS A 109 -69.34 -2.30 4.97
CA CYS A 109 -68.25 -2.27 5.94
C CYS A 109 -67.53 -3.62 6.04
N VAL A 110 -66.33 -3.57 6.63
CA VAL A 110 -65.52 -4.75 6.92
C VAL A 110 -65.40 -4.94 8.43
N ASN A 111 -65.41 -6.18 8.89
CA ASN A 111 -65.16 -6.50 10.29
C ASN A 111 -63.67 -6.32 10.58
N ALA A 112 -63.34 -5.45 11.54
CA ALA A 112 -61.97 -5.13 11.93
C ALA A 112 -61.32 -6.18 12.84
N LYS A 113 -62.07 -7.15 13.36
CA LYS A 113 -61.51 -8.22 14.19
C LYS A 113 -60.37 -8.94 13.49
N GLY A 114 -59.22 -9.06 14.16
CA GLY A 114 -58.00 -9.64 13.60
C GLY A 114 -57.14 -8.67 12.80
N MET A 115 -57.59 -7.43 12.56
CA MET A 115 -56.77 -6.41 11.90
C MET A 115 -55.75 -5.80 12.87
N LYS A 116 -54.57 -5.47 12.36
CA LYS A 116 -53.58 -4.69 13.09
C LYS A 116 -54.02 -3.22 13.19
N ALA A 117 -53.49 -2.50 14.18
CA ALA A 117 -53.73 -1.06 14.29
C ALA A 117 -53.35 -0.30 13.01
N SER A 118 -52.21 -0.65 12.41
CA SER A 118 -51.70 -0.09 11.16
C SER A 118 -52.68 -0.26 10.00
N THR A 119 -53.25 -1.45 9.85
CA THR A 119 -54.28 -1.75 8.84
C THR A 119 -55.54 -0.89 9.03
N ILE A 120 -56.00 -0.74 10.27
CA ILE A 120 -57.20 0.06 10.59
C ILE A 120 -56.95 1.54 10.28
N ILE A 121 -55.82 2.10 10.73
CA ILE A 121 -55.43 3.49 10.45
C ILE A 121 -55.33 3.73 8.93
N TYR A 122 -54.66 2.83 8.21
CA TYR A 122 -54.49 2.93 6.77
C TYR A 122 -55.84 2.91 6.04
N LYS A 123 -56.75 1.99 6.40
CA LYS A 123 -58.08 1.91 5.79
C LYS A 123 -58.91 3.16 6.07
N ALA A 124 -58.99 3.61 7.32
CA ALA A 124 -59.73 4.82 7.68
C ALA A 124 -59.21 6.06 6.93
N ALA A 125 -57.88 6.23 6.87
CA ALA A 125 -57.25 7.32 6.12
C ALA A 125 -57.68 7.32 4.65
N ASN A 126 -57.64 6.16 3.99
CA ASN A 126 -57.98 6.02 2.58
C ASN A 126 -59.48 6.19 2.31
N TRP A 127 -60.35 5.66 3.16
CA TRP A 127 -61.80 5.77 2.99
C TRP A 127 -62.29 7.20 3.12
N TYR A 128 -61.75 7.97 4.06
CA TYR A 128 -62.22 9.32 4.33
C TYR A 128 -61.32 10.42 3.78
N GLY A 129 -60.18 10.12 3.15
CA GLY A 129 -59.36 11.17 2.57
C GLY A 129 -58.63 12.04 3.61
N LEU A 130 -58.17 11.44 4.70
CA LEU A 130 -57.41 12.11 5.77
C LEU A 130 -55.96 11.62 5.77
N ASN A 131 -55.01 12.52 6.03
CA ASN A 131 -53.60 12.17 6.17
C ASN A 131 -53.38 11.19 7.36
N PRO A 132 -52.79 9.99 7.16
CA PRO A 132 -52.48 9.05 8.24
C PRO A 132 -51.68 9.67 9.41
N GLN A 133 -50.82 10.65 9.13
CA GLN A 133 -50.05 11.37 10.15
C GLN A 133 -50.98 12.16 11.09
N VAL A 134 -52.05 12.76 10.58
CA VAL A 134 -53.07 13.46 11.40
C VAL A 134 -53.76 12.47 12.35
N ILE A 135 -54.06 11.26 11.89
CA ILE A 135 -54.65 10.20 12.72
C ILE A 135 -53.69 9.82 13.84
N LEU A 136 -52.42 9.57 13.52
CA LEU A 136 -51.37 9.21 14.49
C LEU A 136 -51.16 10.30 15.54
N VAL A 137 -51.12 11.59 15.13
CA VAL A 137 -51.02 12.72 16.07
C VAL A 137 -52.26 12.81 16.94
N THR A 138 -53.45 12.56 16.40
CA THR A 138 -54.69 12.61 17.17
C THR A 138 -54.75 11.48 18.20
N LEU A 139 -54.39 10.25 17.83
CA LEU A 139 -54.24 9.12 18.76
C LEU A 139 -53.29 9.46 19.92
N GLN A 140 -52.20 10.17 19.63
CA GLN A 140 -51.27 10.64 20.65
C GLN A 140 -51.87 11.75 21.52
N LYS A 141 -52.44 12.78 20.90
CA LYS A 141 -52.99 13.94 21.60
C LYS A 141 -54.12 13.54 22.54
N GLU A 142 -54.98 12.62 22.11
CA GLU A 142 -56.20 12.25 22.84
C GLU A 142 -55.95 11.19 23.92
N GLN A 143 -55.08 10.20 23.66
CA GLN A 143 -54.92 9.06 24.58
C GLN A 143 -53.46 8.63 24.84
N SER A 144 -52.48 9.38 24.33
CA SER A 144 -51.04 9.07 24.42
C SER A 144 -50.67 7.67 23.88
N LEU A 145 -51.46 7.13 22.95
CA LEU A 145 -51.36 5.74 22.48
C LEU A 145 -50.10 5.43 21.68
N ILE A 146 -49.38 6.45 21.18
CA ILE A 146 -48.19 6.24 20.36
C ILE A 146 -46.95 6.10 21.23
N THR A 147 -46.82 6.87 22.31
CA THR A 147 -45.58 6.92 23.11
C THR A 147 -45.68 6.27 24.49
N VAL A 148 -46.89 6.02 25.01
CA VAL A 148 -47.07 5.39 26.33
C VAL A 148 -47.42 3.91 26.13
N PRO A 149 -46.63 2.97 26.69
CA PRO A 149 -46.98 1.55 26.66
C PRO A 149 -48.31 1.27 27.37
N LEU A 150 -49.11 0.36 26.81
CA LEU A 150 -50.37 -0.11 27.38
C LEU A 150 -50.14 -1.35 28.25
N SER A 151 -50.73 -1.33 29.44
CA SER A 151 -50.85 -2.49 30.34
C SER A 151 -52.26 -3.03 30.25
N LEU A 152 -52.52 -3.94 29.30
CA LEU A 152 -53.82 -4.58 29.16
C LEU A 152 -54.03 -5.67 30.22
N PRO A 153 -55.24 -5.80 30.81
CA PRO A 153 -56.49 -5.14 30.42
C PRO A 153 -56.74 -3.75 31.03
N ASP A 154 -55.92 -3.30 31.99
CA ASP A 154 -56.17 -2.07 32.77
C ASP A 154 -56.28 -0.82 31.90
N ASP A 155 -55.50 -0.75 30.82
CA ASP A 155 -55.52 0.37 29.86
C ASP A 155 -56.54 0.21 28.70
N GLN A 156 -57.45 -0.77 28.75
CA GLN A 156 -58.43 -1.01 27.68
C GLN A 156 -59.31 0.22 27.38
N TRP A 157 -59.54 1.08 28.37
CA TRP A 157 -60.29 2.33 28.20
C TRP A 157 -59.63 3.29 27.20
N ARG A 158 -58.29 3.31 27.11
CA ARG A 158 -57.55 4.13 26.13
C ARG A 158 -57.83 3.67 24.70
N LEU A 159 -57.98 2.36 24.47
CA LEU A 159 -58.35 1.81 23.16
C LEU A 159 -59.84 2.05 22.87
N ASN A 160 -60.70 1.94 23.87
CA ASN A 160 -62.14 2.17 23.72
C ASN A 160 -62.49 3.63 23.39
N SER A 161 -61.58 4.57 23.70
CA SER A 161 -61.71 5.99 23.45
C SER A 161 -60.51 6.57 22.69
N ALA A 162 -59.89 5.77 21.82
CA ALA A 162 -58.58 6.00 21.20
C ALA A 162 -58.35 7.40 20.60
N MET A 163 -59.38 8.00 20.01
CA MET A 163 -59.32 9.35 19.44
C MET A 163 -60.35 10.30 20.08
N GLY A 164 -60.91 9.94 21.24
CA GLY A 164 -61.90 10.75 21.96
C GLY A 164 -63.25 10.91 21.27
N TYR A 165 -63.54 10.13 20.22
CA TYR A 165 -64.80 10.26 19.48
C TYR A 165 -65.98 9.80 20.34
N GLY A 166 -67.02 10.64 20.42
CA GLY A 166 -68.21 10.36 21.23
C GLY A 166 -67.96 10.42 22.74
N CYS A 167 -66.94 11.15 23.18
CA CYS A 167 -66.58 11.38 24.58
C CYS A 167 -66.73 12.87 24.97
N PRO A 168 -67.95 13.40 25.14
CA PRO A 168 -68.13 14.77 25.61
C PRO A 168 -67.65 14.96 27.06
N ASP A 169 -67.12 16.14 27.36
CA ASP A 169 -66.56 16.51 28.67
C ASP A 169 -67.53 16.29 29.86
N SER A 170 -68.84 16.40 29.63
CA SER A 170 -69.87 16.34 30.68
C SER A 170 -70.72 15.06 30.69
N GLY A 171 -70.45 14.07 29.81
CA GLY A 171 -71.37 12.94 29.58
C GLY A 171 -70.76 11.53 29.53
N GLY A 172 -69.43 11.41 29.63
CA GLY A 172 -68.74 10.13 29.47
C GLY A 172 -68.75 9.62 28.01
N CYS A 173 -67.99 8.57 27.71
CA CYS A 173 -67.85 8.06 26.35
C CYS A 173 -69.00 7.13 25.94
N SER A 174 -69.55 7.35 24.74
CA SER A 174 -70.60 6.53 24.16
C SER A 174 -70.15 5.09 23.89
N ASP A 175 -70.98 4.13 24.31
CA ASP A 175 -70.74 2.69 24.10
C ASP A 175 -70.73 2.28 22.62
N ALA A 176 -71.44 3.03 21.76
CA ALA A 176 -71.56 2.74 20.33
C ALA A 176 -70.21 2.76 19.59
N TYR A 177 -69.23 3.50 20.12
CA TYR A 177 -67.93 3.71 19.47
C TYR A 177 -66.77 3.04 20.21
N LYS A 178 -67.05 2.15 21.17
CA LYS A 178 -66.00 1.48 21.98
C LYS A 178 -65.23 0.43 21.18
N SER A 179 -64.05 0.79 20.68
CA SER A 179 -62.95 -0.07 20.26
C SER A 179 -61.91 0.79 19.56
N PHE A 180 -60.69 0.30 19.41
CA PHE A 180 -59.69 1.03 18.64
C PHE A 180 -60.17 1.27 17.21
N SER A 181 -60.75 0.25 16.56
CA SER A 181 -61.20 0.38 15.18
C SER A 181 -62.34 1.39 15.01
N LEU A 182 -63.40 1.34 15.82
CA LEU A 182 -64.53 2.28 15.75
C LEU A 182 -64.10 3.71 16.09
N GLN A 183 -63.24 3.89 17.09
CA GLN A 183 -62.69 5.21 17.42
C GLN A 183 -61.90 5.79 16.26
N THR A 184 -61.05 4.97 15.63
CA THR A 184 -60.23 5.42 14.51
C THR A 184 -61.09 5.76 13.30
N ASP A 185 -62.06 4.90 12.96
CA ASP A 185 -62.95 5.08 11.81
C ASP A 185 -63.81 6.35 11.93
N TRP A 186 -64.55 6.49 13.03
CA TRP A 186 -65.48 7.62 13.22
C TRP A 186 -64.79 8.95 13.46
N ALA A 187 -63.68 8.96 14.21
CA ALA A 187 -62.88 10.17 14.38
C ALA A 187 -62.31 10.67 13.05
N THR A 188 -61.76 9.76 12.24
CA THR A 188 -61.19 10.08 10.93
C THR A 188 -62.26 10.63 9.99
N TRP A 189 -63.43 9.99 9.94
CA TRP A 189 -64.58 10.51 9.21
C TRP A 189 -64.96 11.91 9.67
N GLN A 190 -65.09 12.14 10.98
CA GLN A 190 -65.53 13.42 11.50
C GLN A 190 -64.52 14.54 11.23
N LEU A 191 -63.22 14.27 11.38
CA LEU A 191 -62.17 15.23 11.06
C LEU A 191 -62.21 15.65 9.59
N ARG A 192 -62.38 14.68 8.66
CA ARG A 192 -62.56 15.01 7.25
C ARG A 192 -63.85 15.79 7.02
N TRP A 193 -64.97 15.26 7.50
CA TRP A 193 -66.28 15.83 7.26
C TRP A 193 -66.37 17.27 7.79
N ASN A 194 -65.81 17.52 8.97
CA ASN A 194 -65.72 18.86 9.54
C ASN A 194 -64.97 19.82 8.60
N MET A 195 -63.81 19.40 8.08
CA MET A 195 -63.01 20.21 7.15
C MET A 195 -63.81 20.51 5.87
N ASP A 196 -64.43 19.50 5.26
CA ASP A 196 -65.20 19.65 4.03
C ASP A 196 -66.40 20.59 4.20
N LYS A 197 -67.09 20.50 5.34
CA LYS A 197 -68.20 21.42 5.64
C LYS A 197 -67.73 22.82 5.98
N ALA A 198 -66.63 22.95 6.71
CA ALA A 198 -66.06 24.26 7.04
C ALA A 198 -65.56 25.01 5.81
N ASN A 199 -65.09 24.29 4.78
CA ASN A 199 -64.66 24.83 3.50
C ASN A 199 -65.81 25.06 2.49
N SER A 200 -67.00 24.53 2.76
CA SER A 200 -68.10 24.58 1.80
C SER A 200 -68.61 26.01 1.59
N THR A 201 -68.70 26.42 0.32
CA THR A 201 -69.33 27.68 -0.09
C THR A 201 -70.87 27.61 -0.05
N ASP A 202 -71.45 26.41 -0.03
CA ASP A 202 -72.87 26.21 0.28
C ASP A 202 -73.13 26.46 1.77
N SER A 203 -73.94 27.49 2.05
CA SER A 203 -74.29 27.93 3.40
C SER A 203 -75.06 26.88 4.20
N ALA A 204 -75.86 26.02 3.54
CA ALA A 204 -76.57 24.94 4.22
C ALA A 204 -75.60 23.83 4.67
N GLN A 205 -74.49 23.64 3.97
CA GLN A 205 -73.47 22.66 4.36
C GLN A 205 -72.55 23.21 5.45
N SER A 206 -72.09 24.47 5.33
CA SER A 206 -71.22 25.08 6.35
C SER A 206 -71.97 25.36 7.66
N ALA A 207 -73.28 25.62 7.62
CA ALA A 207 -74.11 25.73 8.81
C ALA A 207 -74.07 24.48 9.71
N LYS A 208 -73.82 23.29 9.16
CA LYS A 208 -73.75 22.02 9.92
C LYS A 208 -72.56 21.94 10.87
N VAL A 209 -71.54 22.78 10.66
CA VAL A 209 -70.35 22.88 11.51
C VAL A 209 -70.25 24.23 12.23
N SER A 210 -71.27 25.08 12.13
CA SER A 210 -71.31 26.37 12.82
C SER A 210 -71.08 26.22 14.34
N PRO A 211 -70.29 27.09 14.99
CA PRO A 211 -69.66 28.30 14.42
C PRO A 211 -68.29 28.06 13.74
N TYR A 212 -67.81 26.81 13.65
CA TYR A 212 -66.49 26.43 13.12
C TYR A 212 -66.45 26.41 11.59
N ILE A 213 -66.50 27.58 10.98
CA ILE A 213 -66.48 27.77 9.52
C ILE A 213 -65.23 28.55 9.14
N MET A 214 -64.57 28.17 8.04
CA MET A 214 -63.41 28.89 7.52
C MET A 214 -63.75 30.38 7.30
N GLY A 215 -62.80 31.26 7.59
CA GLY A 215 -62.93 32.71 7.45
C GLY A 215 -63.66 33.40 8.61
N ARG A 216 -64.05 32.68 9.66
CA ARG A 216 -64.68 33.25 10.86
C ARG A 216 -63.71 33.35 12.04
N THR A 217 -63.94 34.34 12.89
CA THR A 217 -63.30 34.43 14.20
C THR A 217 -64.28 33.95 15.27
N ILE A 218 -63.86 32.98 16.08
CA ILE A 218 -64.65 32.44 17.19
C ILE A 218 -63.83 32.48 18.48
N ASN A 219 -64.52 32.41 19.63
CA ASN A 219 -63.84 32.33 20.92
C ASN A 219 -63.49 30.86 21.22
N ILE A 220 -62.21 30.58 21.42
CA ILE A 220 -61.69 29.29 21.89
C ILE A 220 -60.90 29.54 23.17
N ASP A 221 -61.30 28.95 24.29
CA ASP A 221 -60.69 29.14 25.62
C ASP A 221 -60.42 30.63 25.97
N GLY A 222 -61.35 31.53 25.64
CA GLY A 222 -61.22 32.97 25.90
C GLY A 222 -60.43 33.74 24.85
N VAL A 223 -59.85 33.07 23.85
CA VAL A 223 -59.02 33.68 22.79
C VAL A 223 -59.81 33.82 21.49
N ALA A 224 -59.87 35.03 20.95
CA ALA A 224 -60.45 35.29 19.63
C ALA A 224 -59.54 34.66 18.54
N THR A 225 -60.01 33.56 17.95
CA THR A 225 -59.22 32.72 17.04
C THR A 225 -59.84 32.75 15.65
N TYR A 226 -59.07 33.18 14.65
CA TYR A 226 -59.50 33.22 13.25
C TYR A 226 -59.28 31.85 12.59
N LEU A 227 -60.32 31.25 12.02
CA LEU A 227 -60.23 29.94 11.36
C LEU A 227 -59.79 30.14 9.90
N GLY A 228 -58.48 30.14 9.63
CA GLY A 228 -57.93 30.49 8.32
C GLY A 228 -58.13 29.46 7.21
N ASN A 229 -58.38 28.19 7.56
CA ASN A 229 -58.70 27.12 6.60
C ASN A 229 -59.62 26.05 7.23
N GLY A 230 -60.12 25.13 6.41
CA GLY A 230 -61.04 24.07 6.86
C GLY A 230 -60.39 23.07 7.82
N ALA A 231 -59.11 22.75 7.65
CA ALA A 231 -58.39 21.85 8.56
C ALA A 231 -58.27 22.45 9.97
N THR A 232 -57.94 23.74 10.07
CA THR A 232 -57.91 24.49 11.34
C THR A 232 -59.29 24.53 11.97
N ALA A 233 -60.34 24.83 11.19
CA ALA A 233 -61.72 24.79 11.66
C ALA A 233 -62.14 23.38 12.16
N SER A 234 -61.72 22.33 11.45
CA SER A 234 -61.97 20.93 11.81
C SER A 234 -61.32 20.55 13.13
N LEU A 235 -60.05 20.91 13.32
CA LEU A 235 -59.29 20.63 14.53
C LEU A 235 -59.88 21.33 15.77
N TYR A 236 -60.27 22.60 15.65
CA TYR A 236 -60.98 23.30 16.72
C TYR A 236 -62.40 22.75 16.95
N ARG A 237 -63.12 22.32 15.91
CA ARG A 237 -64.43 21.69 16.10
C ARG A 237 -64.32 20.34 16.81
N TYR A 238 -63.28 19.58 16.50
CA TYR A 238 -63.05 18.26 17.06
C TYR A 238 -62.57 18.34 18.51
N THR A 239 -61.63 19.25 18.79
CA THR A 239 -61.12 19.54 20.13
C THR A 239 -61.18 21.06 20.35
N PRO A 240 -62.24 21.62 20.97
CA PRO A 240 -62.46 23.05 21.10
C PRO A 240 -61.61 23.72 22.18
N HIS A 241 -60.31 23.38 22.21
CA HIS A 241 -59.33 23.91 23.14
C HIS A 241 -58.12 24.47 22.40
N PHE A 242 -57.65 25.64 22.84
CA PHE A 242 -56.49 26.32 22.27
C PHE A 242 -55.23 25.49 22.51
N HIS A 243 -55.03 25.06 23.76
CA HIS A 243 -53.84 24.29 24.13
C HIS A 243 -53.81 22.90 23.49
N GLY A 244 -54.98 22.24 23.31
CA GLY A 244 -55.06 20.97 22.60
C GLY A 244 -54.56 21.07 21.15
N ASN A 245 -54.91 22.16 20.47
CA ASN A 245 -54.47 22.40 19.09
C ASN A 245 -53.01 22.88 18.98
N GLN A 246 -52.51 23.59 19.99
CA GLN A 246 -51.08 23.85 20.13
C GLN A 246 -50.26 22.55 20.31
N ASN A 247 -50.80 21.60 21.07
CA ASN A 247 -50.21 20.27 21.25
C ASN A 247 -50.25 19.46 19.95
N PHE A 248 -51.36 19.49 19.20
CA PHE A 248 -51.44 18.89 17.87
C PHE A 248 -50.31 19.40 16.97
N TYR A 249 -50.16 20.73 16.83
CA TYR A 249 -49.11 21.34 16.01
C TYR A 249 -47.72 20.90 16.46
N SER A 250 -47.46 20.94 17.77
CA SER A 250 -46.14 20.61 18.34
C SER A 250 -45.78 19.14 18.10
N ILE A 251 -46.73 18.22 18.30
CA ILE A 251 -46.52 16.78 18.05
C ILE A 251 -46.31 16.56 16.55
N TYR A 252 -47.21 17.07 15.70
CA TYR A 252 -47.16 16.90 14.25
C TYR A 252 -45.82 17.39 13.67
N THR A 253 -45.42 18.62 14.01
CA THR A 253 -44.15 19.19 13.55
C THR A 253 -42.95 18.42 14.08
N SER A 254 -42.94 17.98 15.34
CA SER A 254 -41.84 17.19 15.88
C SER A 254 -41.66 15.82 15.21
N TRP A 255 -42.75 15.20 14.75
CA TRP A 255 -42.72 13.84 14.19
C TRP A 255 -42.56 13.82 12.69
N PHE A 256 -43.21 14.75 11.97
CA PHE A 256 -43.32 14.70 10.52
C PHE A 256 -42.63 15.88 9.83
N ASN A 257 -42.34 16.97 10.56
CA ASN A 257 -41.50 18.09 10.11
C ASN A 257 -40.23 18.25 10.98
N PHE A 258 -39.63 17.12 11.38
CA PHE A 258 -38.53 17.03 12.33
C PHE A 258 -37.41 18.04 12.09
N ASN A 259 -36.94 18.17 10.84
CA ASN A 259 -35.86 19.10 10.49
C ASN A 259 -36.21 20.55 10.86
N GLN A 260 -37.45 20.96 10.65
CA GLN A 260 -37.90 22.31 11.01
C GLN A 260 -37.92 22.48 12.54
N TYR A 261 -38.55 21.55 13.25
CA TYR A 261 -38.62 21.59 14.72
C TYR A 261 -37.23 21.64 15.37
N PHE A 262 -36.32 20.78 14.90
CA PHE A 262 -34.98 20.67 15.48
C PHE A 262 -34.08 21.85 15.15
N LEU A 263 -34.12 22.39 13.94
CA LEU A 263 -33.29 23.53 13.58
C LEU A 263 -33.69 24.82 14.35
N GLU A 264 -34.97 24.93 14.75
CA GLU A 264 -35.44 26.03 15.61
C GLU A 264 -34.98 25.87 17.07
N LYS A 265 -35.05 24.66 17.62
CA LYS A 265 -34.75 24.41 19.03
C LYS A 265 -33.28 24.16 19.31
N MET A 266 -32.56 23.52 18.40
CA MET A 266 -31.15 23.22 18.51
C MET A 266 -30.40 24.05 17.46
N SER A 267 -29.73 25.13 17.86
CA SER A 267 -29.03 26.01 16.92
C SER A 267 -27.53 25.82 16.97
N VAL A 268 -26.88 25.77 15.79
CA VAL A 268 -25.41 25.83 15.70
C VAL A 268 -24.98 27.29 15.73
N THR A 269 -24.22 27.69 16.75
CA THR A 269 -23.81 29.09 17.00
C THR A 269 -22.40 29.41 16.51
N SER A 270 -21.57 28.38 16.31
CA SER A 270 -20.22 28.50 15.74
C SER A 270 -19.90 27.24 14.95
N TYR A 271 -19.22 27.39 13.82
CA TYR A 271 -18.78 26.29 12.98
C TYR A 271 -17.55 26.70 12.17
N ILE A 272 -16.40 26.08 12.45
CA ILE A 272 -15.11 26.44 11.86
C ILE A 272 -14.28 25.20 11.52
N SER A 273 -13.39 25.33 10.54
CA SER A 273 -12.35 24.36 10.21
C SER A 273 -10.97 24.89 10.56
N SER A 274 -10.07 24.01 10.99
CA SER A 274 -8.66 24.33 11.23
C SER A 274 -7.89 24.68 9.95
N ASN A 275 -8.34 24.18 8.79
CA ASN A 275 -7.75 24.46 7.48
C ASN A 275 -8.82 24.32 6.39
N LEU A 276 -8.94 25.33 5.51
CA LEU A 276 -9.85 25.32 4.37
C LEU A 276 -9.22 24.75 3.10
N LYS A 277 -7.88 24.59 3.07
CA LYS A 277 -7.13 24.03 1.94
C LYS A 277 -6.13 22.97 2.39
N PRO A 278 -6.61 21.85 2.97
CA PRO A 278 -5.73 20.83 3.52
C PRO A 278 -5.20 19.88 2.44
N ALA A 279 -3.98 19.39 2.63
CA ALA A 279 -3.40 18.39 1.73
C ALA A 279 -3.99 16.99 2.00
N LYS A 280 -3.99 16.11 1.00
CA LYS A 280 -4.25 14.67 1.22
C LYS A 280 -3.24 14.12 2.25
N GLY A 281 -3.72 13.37 3.24
CA GLY A 281 -2.92 12.89 4.37
C GLY A 281 -2.77 13.88 5.54
N GLU A 282 -3.26 15.12 5.41
CA GLU A 282 -3.33 16.08 6.52
C GLU A 282 -4.53 15.78 7.44
N ASP A 283 -4.33 15.88 8.76
CA ASP A 283 -5.42 15.85 9.74
C ASP A 283 -6.10 17.23 9.81
N VAL A 284 -7.42 17.28 9.59
CA VAL A 284 -8.24 18.49 9.66
C VAL A 284 -9.20 18.38 10.84
N THR A 285 -9.33 19.48 11.58
CA THR A 285 -10.23 19.57 12.73
C THR A 285 -11.39 20.48 12.42
N ILE A 286 -12.60 19.98 12.63
CA ILE A 286 -13.83 20.74 12.63
C ILE A 286 -14.28 20.99 14.07
N THR A 287 -14.55 22.25 14.39
CA THR A 287 -15.10 22.66 15.68
C THR A 287 -16.43 23.35 15.46
N PHE A 288 -17.45 22.95 16.22
CA PHE A 288 -18.74 23.65 16.22
C PHE A 288 -19.35 23.71 17.61
N LYS A 289 -20.27 24.64 17.80
CA LYS A 289 -21.06 24.81 19.03
C LYS A 289 -22.53 24.67 18.73
N ILE A 290 -23.25 23.95 19.58
CA ILE A 290 -24.69 23.75 19.46
C ILE A 290 -25.39 24.08 20.77
N LYS A 291 -26.49 24.84 20.68
CA LYS A 291 -27.25 25.37 21.80
C LYS A 291 -28.69 24.87 21.78
N ASN A 292 -29.18 24.46 22.94
CA ASN A 292 -30.60 24.18 23.16
C ASN A 292 -31.34 25.48 23.52
N ASN A 293 -32.24 25.93 22.64
CA ASN A 293 -33.12 27.08 22.82
C ASN A 293 -34.56 26.68 23.21
N ALA A 294 -34.84 25.39 23.38
CA ALA A 294 -36.10 24.95 23.97
C ALA A 294 -36.13 25.30 25.47
N SER A 295 -37.35 25.45 26.00
CA SER A 295 -37.60 25.65 27.43
C SER A 295 -37.42 24.38 28.27
N THR A 296 -37.17 23.24 27.62
CA THR A 296 -37.00 21.92 28.24
C THR A 296 -35.68 21.30 27.82
N ALA A 297 -35.24 20.28 28.57
CA ALA A 297 -34.08 19.49 28.20
C ALA A 297 -34.38 18.66 26.94
N LEU A 298 -33.40 18.55 26.04
CA LEU A 298 -33.47 17.73 24.83
C LEU A 298 -32.33 16.72 24.81
N THR A 299 -32.62 15.46 24.50
CA THR A 299 -31.63 14.38 24.41
C THR A 299 -31.49 13.90 22.98
N MET A 300 -30.31 14.06 22.38
CA MET A 300 -29.99 13.61 21.02
C MET A 300 -29.42 12.20 21.09
N ASP A 301 -29.71 11.37 20.09
CA ASP A 301 -29.11 10.04 19.95
C ASP A 301 -27.62 10.16 19.60
N SER A 302 -27.28 11.12 18.73
CA SER A 302 -25.90 11.45 18.39
C SER A 302 -25.74 12.86 17.86
N VAL A 303 -24.54 13.40 18.02
CA VAL A 303 -24.13 14.73 17.51
C VAL A 303 -22.79 14.56 16.81
N GLY A 304 -22.63 15.02 15.57
CA GLY A 304 -21.43 14.71 14.78
C GLY A 304 -21.13 15.71 13.67
N VAL A 305 -20.09 15.39 12.89
CA VAL A 305 -19.72 16.12 11.68
C VAL A 305 -19.70 15.14 10.52
N VAL A 306 -20.55 15.42 9.55
CA VAL A 306 -20.67 14.66 8.32
C VAL A 306 -19.72 15.23 7.28
N GLY A 307 -19.15 14.36 6.43
CA GLY A 307 -18.26 14.75 5.35
C GLY A 307 -18.59 14.05 4.05
N ARG A 308 -18.63 14.79 2.94
CA ARG A 308 -18.93 14.28 1.59
C ARG A 308 -17.96 14.87 0.55
N PRO A 309 -17.21 14.04 -0.19
CA PRO A 309 -16.33 14.51 -1.24
C PRO A 309 -17.13 14.84 -2.50
N ILE A 310 -16.58 15.71 -3.35
CA ILE A 310 -17.11 16.15 -4.66
C ILE A 310 -18.35 17.03 -4.58
N ALA A 311 -19.40 16.60 -3.87
CA ALA A 311 -20.66 17.31 -3.69
C ALA A 311 -21.35 16.88 -2.39
N VAL A 312 -22.26 17.72 -1.86
CA VAL A 312 -23.05 17.42 -0.65
C VAL A 312 -23.93 16.18 -0.80
N THR A 313 -24.29 15.78 -2.02
CA THR A 313 -25.12 14.61 -2.33
C THR A 313 -24.32 13.32 -2.55
N SER A 314 -23.00 13.36 -2.40
CA SER A 314 -22.15 12.18 -2.60
C SER A 314 -22.58 11.02 -1.71
N SER A 315 -22.58 9.80 -2.26
CA SER A 315 -22.81 8.58 -1.50
C SER A 315 -21.56 8.14 -0.71
N VAL A 316 -20.40 8.74 -1.00
CA VAL A 316 -19.13 8.43 -0.34
C VAL A 316 -19.07 9.15 1.00
N ASN A 317 -18.92 8.37 2.09
CA ASN A 317 -18.85 8.91 3.44
C ASN A 317 -17.40 9.26 3.84
N ARG A 318 -17.22 10.48 4.37
CA ARG A 318 -15.99 11.02 4.99
C ARG A 318 -16.29 11.72 6.31
N ASP A 319 -17.22 11.16 7.08
CA ASP A 319 -17.62 11.72 8.37
C ASP A 319 -16.41 11.82 9.30
N PHE A 320 -16.36 12.92 10.06
CA PHE A 320 -15.27 13.18 10.99
C PHE A 320 -15.52 12.49 12.33
N GLY A 321 -16.77 12.13 12.62
CA GLY A 321 -17.14 11.37 13.79
C GLY A 321 -18.50 11.77 14.35
N TRP A 322 -18.96 10.96 15.30
CA TRP A 322 -20.21 11.12 16.02
C TRP A 322 -19.98 10.86 17.50
N SER A 323 -20.41 11.79 18.34
CA SER A 323 -20.64 11.51 19.77
C SER A 323 -22.00 10.84 19.89
N GLY A 324 -22.09 9.76 20.67
CA GLY A 324 -23.36 9.10 21.01
C GLY A 324 -24.26 9.99 21.86
N MET A 325 -25.19 9.41 22.61
CA MET A 325 -26.29 10.14 23.26
C MET A 325 -25.86 11.39 24.03
N GLN A 326 -26.48 12.54 23.73
CA GLN A 326 -26.16 13.85 24.33
C GLN A 326 -27.42 14.53 24.88
N THR A 327 -27.46 14.82 26.18
CA THR A 327 -28.53 15.64 26.77
C THR A 327 -28.10 17.10 26.89
N PHE A 328 -28.98 18.02 26.52
CA PHE A 328 -28.81 19.47 26.65
C PHE A 328 -29.90 20.02 27.56
N VAL A 329 -29.55 20.65 28.67
CA VAL A 329 -30.55 21.39 29.46
C VAL A 329 -30.98 22.66 28.74
N SER A 330 -32.11 23.24 29.12
CA SER A 330 -32.64 24.47 28.52
C SER A 330 -31.57 25.59 28.55
N GLY A 331 -31.26 26.17 27.40
CA GLY A 331 -30.27 27.24 27.25
C GLY A 331 -28.81 26.79 27.16
N GLU A 332 -28.50 25.51 27.38
CA GLU A 332 -27.14 24.99 27.38
C GLU A 332 -26.51 25.01 25.99
N GLU A 333 -25.22 25.36 25.92
CA GLU A 333 -24.41 25.29 24.71
C GLU A 333 -23.20 24.38 24.93
N LYS A 334 -22.96 23.45 24.00
CA LYS A 334 -21.81 22.53 24.04
C LYS A 334 -20.92 22.72 22.81
N THR A 335 -19.63 22.50 23.00
CA THR A 335 -18.63 22.53 21.93
C THR A 335 -18.24 21.11 21.55
N TYR A 336 -18.21 20.82 20.25
CA TYR A 336 -17.74 19.56 19.70
C TYR A 336 -16.55 19.81 18.78
N VAL A 337 -15.57 18.91 18.88
CA VAL A 337 -14.31 18.97 18.12
C VAL A 337 -14.10 17.59 17.51
N TYR A 338 -14.01 17.52 16.18
CA TYR A 338 -13.77 16.27 15.45
C TYR A 338 -12.60 16.45 14.49
N THR A 339 -11.70 15.47 14.49
CA THR A 339 -10.51 15.47 13.62
C THR A 339 -10.55 14.26 12.70
N SER A 340 -10.28 14.47 11.40
CA SER A 340 -10.20 13.41 10.42
C SER A 340 -9.09 13.68 9.41
N THR A 341 -8.46 12.62 8.90
CA THR A 341 -7.43 12.74 7.87
C THR A 341 -8.06 12.85 6.48
N VAL A 342 -7.62 13.83 5.70
CA VAL A 342 -8.09 14.06 4.33
C VAL A 342 -7.64 12.94 3.41
N ARG A 343 -8.58 12.33 2.70
CA ARG A 343 -8.32 11.16 1.82
C ARG A 343 -8.48 11.45 0.34
N ASP A 344 -9.32 12.42 0.00
CA ASP A 344 -9.69 12.75 -1.37
C ASP A 344 -9.02 14.08 -1.78
N ILE A 345 -8.95 14.33 -3.08
CA ILE A 345 -8.47 15.59 -3.66
C ILE A 345 -9.67 16.32 -4.28
N GLY A 346 -9.70 17.64 -4.22
CA GLY A 346 -10.80 18.48 -4.67
C GLY A 346 -11.73 18.91 -3.54
N ASN A 347 -13.02 19.06 -3.81
CA ASN A 347 -13.96 19.59 -2.84
C ASN A 347 -14.34 18.53 -1.80
N LEU A 348 -14.26 18.87 -0.51
CA LEU A 348 -14.79 18.10 0.60
C LEU A 348 -15.77 18.99 1.37
N PHE A 349 -17.05 18.64 1.31
CA PHE A 349 -18.10 19.35 2.03
C PHE A 349 -18.28 18.72 3.40
N THR A 350 -18.36 19.55 4.44
CA THR A 350 -18.59 19.10 5.81
C THR A 350 -19.76 19.85 6.42
N TRP A 351 -20.44 19.27 7.40
CA TRP A 351 -21.46 19.99 8.18
C TRP A 351 -21.72 19.31 9.53
N PRO A 352 -22.11 20.08 10.57
CA PRO A 352 -22.66 19.51 11.79
C PRO A 352 -24.00 18.81 11.52
N ALA A 353 -24.26 17.72 12.23
CA ALA A 353 -25.52 17.01 12.16
C ALA A 353 -25.90 16.38 13.51
N ILE A 354 -27.19 16.14 13.70
CA ILE A 354 -27.75 15.47 14.88
C ILE A 354 -28.69 14.36 14.45
N ALA A 355 -28.77 13.31 15.28
CA ALA A 355 -29.80 12.29 15.19
C ALA A 355 -30.67 12.31 16.45
N HIS A 356 -31.98 12.17 16.29
CA HIS A 356 -32.92 12.07 17.41
C HIS A 356 -34.16 11.25 17.02
N GLN A 357 -34.44 10.21 17.81
CA GLN A 357 -35.57 9.29 17.63
C GLN A 357 -35.67 8.73 16.21
N GLY A 358 -34.52 8.34 15.64
CA GLY A 358 -34.42 7.79 14.28
C GLY A 358 -34.51 8.82 13.15
N ASN A 359 -34.68 10.11 13.47
CA ASN A 359 -34.63 11.19 12.49
C ASN A 359 -33.24 11.84 12.48
N TYR A 360 -32.89 12.44 11.34
CA TYR A 360 -31.60 13.06 11.11
C TYR A 360 -31.79 14.52 10.68
N ALA A 361 -31.10 15.45 11.36
CA ALA A 361 -31.08 16.86 11.00
C ALA A 361 -29.66 17.31 10.65
N GLN A 362 -29.56 17.96 9.49
CA GLN A 362 -28.33 18.57 8.99
C GLN A 362 -28.37 20.08 9.15
N TYR A 363 -27.26 20.66 9.60
CA TYR A 363 -27.08 22.09 9.67
C TYR A 363 -26.38 22.60 8.41
N PHE A 364 -26.79 23.75 7.89
CA PHE A 364 -26.20 24.38 6.70
C PHE A 364 -26.23 23.45 5.47
N SER A 365 -27.35 23.38 4.75
CA SER A 365 -27.60 22.44 3.63
C SER A 365 -26.57 22.45 2.47
N GLY A 366 -25.59 23.36 2.46
CA GLY A 366 -24.44 23.39 1.54
C GLY A 366 -23.08 23.03 2.16
N GLY A 367 -23.03 22.88 3.49
CA GLY A 367 -21.82 22.61 4.27
C GLY A 367 -20.74 23.69 4.19
N LEU A 368 -19.69 23.53 4.98
CA LEU A 368 -18.41 24.19 4.76
C LEU A 368 -17.61 23.39 3.73
N MET A 369 -17.19 24.05 2.66
CA MET A 369 -16.36 23.44 1.62
C MET A 369 -14.87 23.60 1.95
N LEU A 370 -14.16 22.48 1.99
CA LEU A 370 -12.70 22.41 2.04
C LEU A 370 -12.18 22.12 0.62
N ILE A 371 -11.18 22.86 0.15
CA ILE A 371 -10.56 22.66 -1.17
C ILE A 371 -9.26 21.89 -0.97
N THR A 372 -9.35 20.58 -1.01
CA THR A 372 -8.24 19.66 -0.74
C THR A 372 -7.32 19.51 -1.94
N HIS A 373 -6.01 19.33 -1.73
CA HIS A 373 -5.01 19.23 -2.79
C HIS A 373 -4.07 18.03 -2.65
N LYS A 374 -3.36 17.70 -3.73
CA LYS A 374 -2.33 16.66 -3.74
C LYS A 374 -1.19 17.07 -2.80
N THR A 375 -0.76 16.16 -1.95
CA THR A 375 0.33 16.35 -1.00
C THR A 375 1.64 16.76 -1.69
N ASN A 376 2.28 17.80 -1.17
CA ASN A 376 3.58 18.29 -1.65
C ASN A 376 4.75 17.63 -0.91
N LEU A 377 4.99 16.35 -1.21
CA LEU A 377 6.21 15.65 -0.79
C LEU A 377 7.26 15.71 -1.89
N THR A 378 8.53 15.88 -1.52
CA THR A 378 9.67 15.77 -2.44
C THR A 378 10.65 14.71 -1.94
N ALA A 379 11.41 14.10 -2.85
CA ALA A 379 12.45 13.14 -2.49
C ALA A 379 13.80 13.61 -3.05
N SER A 380 14.87 13.42 -2.28
CA SER A 380 16.24 13.55 -2.78
C SER A 380 16.58 12.43 -3.77
N HIS A 381 17.60 12.65 -4.59
CA HIS A 381 18.18 11.59 -5.42
C HIS A 381 18.57 10.40 -4.53
N THR A 382 18.21 9.19 -4.94
CA THR A 382 18.57 7.98 -4.21
C THR A 382 20.05 7.68 -4.46
N TYR A 383 20.87 7.79 -3.41
CA TYR A 383 22.26 7.35 -3.47
C TYR A 383 22.28 5.83 -3.46
N ILE A 384 23.12 5.28 -4.34
CA ILE A 384 23.39 3.85 -4.39
C ILE A 384 24.89 3.57 -4.30
N SER A 385 25.24 2.49 -3.62
CA SER A 385 26.62 2.01 -3.53
C SER A 385 26.63 0.50 -3.43
N PRO A 386 27.57 -0.19 -4.12
CA PRO A 386 28.56 0.35 -5.06
C PRO A 386 27.99 0.85 -6.40
N TYR A 387 28.73 1.71 -7.10
CA TYR A 387 28.41 2.18 -8.46
C TYR A 387 29.67 2.22 -9.34
N PRO A 388 29.62 1.72 -10.60
CA PRO A 388 28.51 0.98 -11.20
C PRO A 388 28.36 -0.42 -10.56
N PRO A 389 27.13 -0.94 -10.44
CA PRO A 389 26.87 -2.26 -9.87
C PRO A 389 27.20 -3.38 -10.85
N ILE A 390 27.64 -4.50 -10.30
CA ILE A 390 27.82 -5.76 -11.03
C ILE A 390 26.90 -6.85 -10.46
N GLU A 391 26.69 -7.88 -11.26
CA GLU A 391 25.96 -9.09 -10.89
C GLU A 391 26.50 -9.68 -9.58
N GLY A 392 25.65 -9.76 -8.56
CA GLY A 392 25.96 -10.25 -7.22
C GLY A 392 26.16 -9.17 -6.16
N ASP A 393 26.31 -7.90 -6.55
CA ASP A 393 26.49 -6.81 -5.58
C ASP A 393 25.25 -6.63 -4.68
N VAL A 394 25.50 -6.36 -3.39
CA VAL A 394 24.48 -5.86 -2.45
C VAL A 394 24.50 -4.33 -2.53
N ILE A 395 23.42 -3.76 -3.05
CA ILE A 395 23.28 -2.32 -3.26
C ILE A 395 22.62 -1.69 -2.04
N ASP A 396 23.31 -0.74 -1.42
CA ASP A 396 22.75 0.16 -0.42
C ASP A 396 21.93 1.25 -1.11
N PHE A 397 20.71 1.50 -0.65
CA PHE A 397 19.84 2.58 -1.12
C PHE A 397 19.62 3.58 0.01
N LEU A 398 19.77 4.87 -0.30
CA LEU A 398 19.51 5.96 0.64
C LEU A 398 18.73 7.08 -0.05
N ALA A 399 17.56 7.45 0.48
CA ALA A 399 16.78 8.59 0.03
C ALA A 399 16.25 9.40 1.22
N THR A 400 16.01 10.70 1.01
CA THR A 400 15.36 11.56 2.01
C THR A 400 14.09 12.14 1.41
N VAL A 401 12.95 11.88 2.05
CA VAL A 401 11.65 12.48 1.72
C VAL A 401 11.44 13.70 2.59
N THR A 402 11.05 14.82 1.98
CA THR A 402 10.75 16.09 2.67
C THR A 402 9.27 16.40 2.53
N ASN A 403 8.63 16.74 3.65
CA ASN A 403 7.28 17.26 3.66
C ASN A 403 7.31 18.78 3.51
N ASN A 404 6.84 19.30 2.37
CA ASN A 404 6.79 20.74 2.10
C ASN A 404 5.43 21.37 2.47
N GLU A 405 4.52 20.60 3.06
CA GLU A 405 3.26 21.11 3.58
C GLU A 405 3.48 21.85 4.92
N PRO A 406 2.67 22.88 5.22
CA PRO A 406 2.73 23.59 6.50
C PRO A 406 2.17 22.77 7.68
N LYS A 407 1.71 21.54 7.42
CA LYS A 407 1.09 20.63 8.38
C LYS A 407 1.69 19.22 8.25
N PRO A 408 1.63 18.41 9.33
CA PRO A 408 2.07 17.02 9.28
C PRO A 408 1.25 16.20 8.27
N ILE A 409 1.92 15.27 7.59
CA ILE A 409 1.28 14.38 6.60
C ILE A 409 1.41 12.94 7.07
N ARG A 410 0.26 12.29 7.24
CA ARG A 410 0.17 10.85 7.51
C ARG A 410 0.28 10.07 6.22
N TYR A 411 1.11 9.03 6.23
CA TYR A 411 1.22 8.06 5.14
C TYR A 411 0.90 6.64 5.61
N SER A 412 0.50 5.78 4.68
CA SER A 412 0.22 4.36 4.95
C SER A 412 1.47 3.51 4.76
N HIS A 413 2.22 3.76 3.68
CA HIS A 413 3.52 3.14 3.43
C HIS A 413 4.42 4.12 2.67
N ILE A 414 5.74 3.99 2.83
CA ILE A 414 6.71 4.76 2.03
C ILE A 414 8.00 3.98 1.89
N GLY A 415 8.62 4.02 0.72
CA GLY A 415 9.74 3.13 0.43
C GLY A 415 10.47 3.43 -0.87
N ILE A 416 11.44 2.58 -1.17
CA ILE A 416 12.25 2.61 -2.38
C ILE A 416 11.97 1.33 -3.16
N PRO A 417 10.93 1.31 -4.01
CA PRO A 417 10.71 0.21 -4.93
C PRO A 417 11.87 0.06 -5.92
N VAL A 418 12.15 -1.19 -6.28
CA VAL A 418 13.11 -1.55 -7.32
C VAL A 418 12.49 -2.59 -8.24
N ARG A 419 12.72 -2.46 -9.55
CA ARG A 419 12.21 -3.39 -10.57
C ARG A 419 13.32 -3.85 -11.51
N PHE A 420 13.39 -5.14 -11.76
CA PHE A 420 14.22 -5.69 -12.84
C PHE A 420 13.42 -5.73 -14.15
N TYR A 421 13.96 -5.12 -15.22
CA TYR A 421 13.26 -4.86 -16.49
C TYR A 421 11.88 -4.21 -16.35
N GLY A 422 11.65 -3.46 -15.27
CA GLY A 422 10.37 -2.82 -14.98
C GLY A 422 9.24 -3.76 -14.55
N GLN A 423 9.48 -5.08 -14.48
CA GLN A 423 8.43 -6.08 -14.23
C GLN A 423 8.58 -6.81 -12.90
N TRP A 424 9.80 -7.21 -12.55
CA TRP A 424 10.03 -8.09 -11.40
C TRP A 424 10.38 -7.29 -10.15
N ASN A 425 9.70 -7.54 -9.03
CA ASN A 425 9.85 -6.79 -7.80
C ASN A 425 11.14 -7.14 -7.05
N TYR A 426 11.96 -6.13 -6.77
CA TYR A 426 13.24 -6.21 -6.07
C TYR A 426 13.35 -5.15 -4.96
N ASP A 427 12.24 -4.79 -4.33
CA ASP A 427 12.18 -3.66 -3.39
C ASP A 427 13.22 -3.72 -2.28
N SER A 428 13.79 -2.56 -1.93
CA SER A 428 14.86 -2.46 -0.93
C SER A 428 14.33 -2.18 0.47
N VAL A 429 13.49 -1.16 0.64
CA VAL A 429 12.89 -0.78 1.94
C VAL A 429 11.47 -0.26 1.75
N TRP A 430 10.61 -0.64 2.70
CA TRP A 430 9.28 -0.08 2.91
C TRP A 430 9.04 0.13 4.41
N MET A 431 8.59 1.32 4.77
CA MET A 431 8.15 1.68 6.11
C MET A 431 6.62 1.63 6.17
N GLY A 432 6.08 1.18 7.30
CA GLY A 432 4.64 1.17 7.58
C GLY A 432 4.09 2.56 7.91
N SER A 433 2.85 2.64 8.37
CA SER A 433 2.16 3.91 8.55
C SER A 433 2.78 4.80 9.62
N ASP A 434 3.02 6.07 9.30
CA ASP A 434 3.52 7.07 10.24
C ASP A 434 3.16 8.49 9.76
N VAL A 435 3.73 9.52 10.40
CA VAL A 435 3.55 10.94 10.09
C VAL A 435 4.89 11.59 9.80
N ILE A 436 4.98 12.36 8.71
CA ILE A 436 6.10 13.27 8.45
C ILE A 436 5.70 14.65 8.99
N PRO A 437 6.39 15.21 10.00
CA PRO A 437 6.08 16.54 10.54
C PRO A 437 6.08 17.63 9.46
N ALA A 438 5.43 18.77 9.72
CA ALA A 438 5.47 19.93 8.84
C ALA A 438 6.92 20.40 8.62
N GLY A 439 7.36 20.55 7.37
CA GLY A 439 8.77 20.85 7.05
C GLY A 439 9.76 19.74 7.41
N GLY A 440 9.27 18.60 7.89
CA GLY A 440 10.07 17.48 8.37
C GLY A 440 10.71 16.67 7.25
N LYS A 441 11.70 15.85 7.62
CA LYS A 441 12.41 14.95 6.71
C LYS A 441 12.34 13.52 7.23
N LEU A 442 12.17 12.57 6.32
CA LEU A 442 12.18 11.14 6.56
C LEU A 442 13.30 10.50 5.74
N THR A 443 14.20 9.77 6.40
CA THR A 443 15.27 9.03 5.73
C THR A 443 14.83 7.59 5.47
N LEU A 444 14.93 7.16 4.22
CA LEU A 444 14.71 5.79 3.78
C LEU A 444 16.07 5.14 3.52
N GLN A 445 16.34 4.03 4.20
CA GLN A 445 17.58 3.26 4.02
C GLN A 445 17.24 1.78 3.83
N GLY A 446 17.72 1.18 2.75
CA GLY A 446 17.46 -0.21 2.40
C GLY A 446 18.64 -0.87 1.70
N LYS A 447 18.62 -2.20 1.60
CA LYS A 447 19.61 -2.95 0.82
C LYS A 447 18.92 -3.89 -0.15
N ARG A 448 19.52 -4.10 -1.33
CA ARG A 448 19.07 -5.15 -2.26
C ARG A 448 20.21 -5.76 -3.04
N THR A 449 20.23 -7.09 -3.14
CA THR A 449 21.14 -7.80 -4.05
C THR A 449 20.66 -7.72 -5.49
N PHE A 450 21.56 -7.33 -6.40
CA PHE A 450 21.34 -7.38 -7.84
C PHE A 450 21.92 -8.66 -8.41
N ASP A 451 21.14 -9.73 -8.38
CA ASP A 451 21.58 -11.11 -8.68
C ASP A 451 21.64 -11.43 -10.19
N LYS A 452 21.14 -10.54 -11.05
CA LYS A 452 21.06 -10.73 -12.50
C LYS A 452 21.63 -9.55 -13.26
N ARG A 453 22.18 -9.82 -14.43
CA ARG A 453 22.57 -8.79 -15.41
C ARG A 453 21.35 -8.18 -16.08
N GLY A 454 21.45 -6.89 -16.42
CA GLY A 454 20.40 -6.15 -17.11
C GLY A 454 19.95 -4.92 -16.33
N SER A 455 18.84 -4.33 -16.78
CA SER A 455 18.41 -3.02 -16.30
C SER A 455 17.53 -3.12 -15.06
N TYR A 456 17.91 -2.39 -14.00
CA TYR A 456 17.12 -2.19 -12.80
C TYR A 456 16.60 -0.75 -12.79
N SER A 457 15.34 -0.59 -12.42
CA SER A 457 14.72 0.71 -12.19
C SER A 457 14.43 0.89 -10.70
N TYR A 458 14.70 2.05 -10.13
CA TYR A 458 14.37 2.37 -8.74
C TYR A 458 13.84 3.80 -8.62
N TRP A 459 12.98 4.03 -7.63
CA TRP A 459 12.41 5.33 -7.34
C TRP A 459 11.94 5.37 -5.89
N VAL A 460 11.58 6.55 -5.41
CA VAL A 460 10.90 6.68 -4.11
C VAL A 460 9.40 6.68 -4.34
N SER A 461 8.66 5.92 -3.55
CA SER A 461 7.20 5.85 -3.63
C SER A 461 6.57 5.88 -2.25
N TYR A 462 5.37 6.43 -2.17
CA TYR A 462 4.55 6.46 -0.97
C TYR A 462 3.12 6.05 -1.30
N CYS A 463 2.42 5.56 -0.29
CA CYS A 463 1.04 5.14 -0.35
C CYS A 463 0.22 5.97 0.63
N LEU A 464 -0.83 6.62 0.13
CA LEU A 464 -1.85 7.29 0.95
C LEU A 464 -3.18 6.58 0.75
N PHE A 465 -3.68 5.92 1.81
CA PHE A 465 -5.01 5.29 1.82
C PHE A 465 -5.24 4.28 0.67
N GLY A 466 -4.20 3.52 0.31
CA GLY A 466 -4.26 2.49 -0.74
C GLY A 466 -3.85 2.96 -2.14
N GLU A 467 -3.61 4.27 -2.32
CA GLU A 467 -3.13 4.82 -3.59
C GLU A 467 -1.62 5.06 -3.54
N TYR A 468 -0.88 4.43 -4.45
CA TYR A 468 0.56 4.60 -4.58
C TYR A 468 0.89 5.75 -5.53
N GLU A 469 1.87 6.55 -5.13
CA GLU A 469 2.37 7.71 -5.85
C GLU A 469 3.90 7.65 -5.93
N THR A 470 4.44 8.13 -7.03
CA THR A 470 5.89 8.19 -7.26
C THR A 470 6.42 9.59 -6.88
N LEU A 471 7.49 9.63 -6.10
CA LEU A 471 8.20 10.86 -5.73
C LEU A 471 9.46 11.01 -6.59
N GLY A 472 9.45 12.01 -7.47
CA GLY A 472 10.56 12.32 -8.35
C GLY A 472 10.65 11.40 -9.57
N ASN A 473 11.86 11.27 -10.11
CA ASN A 473 12.10 10.52 -11.34
C ASN A 473 12.37 9.03 -11.06
N VAL A 474 11.98 8.18 -12.00
CA VAL A 474 12.43 6.79 -12.03
C VAL A 474 13.85 6.73 -12.57
N HIS A 475 14.76 6.24 -11.74
CA HIS A 475 16.15 6.04 -12.10
C HIS A 475 16.35 4.65 -12.71
N ARG A 476 17.24 4.55 -13.70
CA ARG A 476 17.61 3.28 -14.34
C ARG A 476 19.10 3.05 -14.20
N ILE A 477 19.47 1.80 -13.96
CA ILE A 477 20.85 1.37 -13.86
C ILE A 477 21.04 0.00 -14.49
N ASP A 478 22.08 -0.13 -15.30
CA ASP A 478 22.41 -1.38 -15.95
C ASP A 478 23.48 -2.13 -15.15
N VAL A 479 23.15 -3.36 -14.77
CA VAL A 479 24.04 -4.26 -14.05
C VAL A 479 24.78 -5.13 -15.05
N SER A 480 26.10 -5.06 -15.00
CA SER A 480 26.99 -5.83 -15.89
C SER A 480 27.59 -7.04 -15.17
N GLY A 481 28.23 -7.93 -15.92
CA GLY A 481 29.05 -8.98 -15.32
C GLY A 481 30.40 -8.46 -14.86
N LEU A 482 30.96 -9.03 -13.80
CA LEU A 482 32.34 -8.75 -13.38
C LEU A 482 33.33 -9.11 -14.50
N VAL A 483 34.16 -8.14 -14.91
CA VAL A 483 35.28 -8.33 -15.83
C VAL A 483 36.60 -8.20 -15.06
N PRO A 484 37.36 -9.28 -14.88
CA PRO A 484 38.65 -9.22 -14.20
C PRO A 484 39.64 -8.34 -14.98
N SER A 485 40.47 -7.59 -14.26
CA SER A 485 41.61 -6.87 -14.82
C SER A 485 42.83 -7.13 -13.97
N PHE A 486 43.89 -7.63 -14.58
CA PHE A 486 45.14 -7.94 -13.88
C PHE A 486 46.36 -7.34 -14.57
N THR A 487 47.35 -6.96 -13.77
CA THR A 487 48.69 -6.56 -14.23
C THR A 487 49.70 -7.65 -13.86
N ILE A 488 50.56 -8.00 -14.81
CA ILE A 488 51.67 -8.93 -14.57
C ILE A 488 52.97 -8.18 -14.28
N SER A 489 53.76 -8.68 -13.33
CA SER A 489 55.11 -8.17 -13.03
C SER A 489 56.05 -9.31 -12.63
N ASN A 490 57.35 -9.03 -12.53
CA ASN A 490 58.38 -10.00 -12.09
C ASN A 490 58.35 -11.34 -12.84
N TYR A 491 58.08 -11.31 -14.15
CA TYR A 491 58.09 -12.51 -14.98
C TYR A 491 59.53 -13.02 -15.19
N SER A 492 59.81 -14.24 -14.76
CA SER A 492 61.13 -14.86 -14.86
C SER A 492 61.03 -16.36 -15.16
N VAL A 493 62.13 -16.94 -15.64
CA VAL A 493 62.28 -18.37 -15.88
C VAL A 493 63.59 -18.85 -15.27
N SER A 494 63.60 -20.04 -14.68
CA SER A 494 64.73 -20.58 -13.92
C SER A 494 65.94 -20.95 -14.79
N ASN A 495 65.71 -21.27 -16.07
CA ASN A 495 66.75 -21.56 -17.06
C ASN A 495 66.22 -21.29 -18.48
N ASN A 496 66.96 -20.51 -19.27
CA ASN A 496 66.62 -20.21 -20.67
C ASN A 496 67.12 -21.27 -21.67
N ALA A 497 68.06 -22.11 -21.26
CA ALA A 497 68.64 -23.18 -22.08
C ALA A 497 68.67 -24.49 -21.29
N PRO A 498 67.52 -25.10 -20.99
CA PRO A 498 67.45 -26.33 -20.23
C PRO A 498 67.82 -27.55 -21.08
N SER A 499 68.39 -28.55 -20.42
CA SER A 499 68.59 -29.86 -21.05
C SER A 499 67.31 -30.70 -20.98
N ARG A 500 67.15 -31.66 -21.89
CA ARG A 500 66.09 -32.69 -21.80
C ARG A 500 66.20 -33.43 -20.46
N GLY A 501 65.10 -33.49 -19.73
CA GLY A 501 65.02 -34.06 -18.37
C GLY A 501 65.23 -33.06 -17.24
N GLU A 502 65.52 -31.78 -17.53
CA GLU A 502 65.62 -30.71 -16.54
C GLU A 502 64.24 -30.14 -16.18
N ASP A 503 64.04 -29.81 -14.90
CA ASP A 503 62.86 -29.07 -14.44
C ASP A 503 63.05 -27.56 -14.66
N VAL A 504 62.09 -26.93 -15.36
CA VAL A 504 62.07 -25.49 -15.60
C VAL A 504 60.89 -24.87 -14.89
N THR A 505 61.15 -23.80 -14.14
CA THR A 505 60.14 -23.04 -13.40
C THR A 505 59.95 -21.67 -14.03
N VAL A 506 58.70 -21.32 -14.33
CA VAL A 506 58.30 -19.96 -14.72
C VAL A 506 57.60 -19.31 -13.54
N SER A 507 58.04 -18.11 -13.17
CA SER A 507 57.51 -17.35 -12.04
C SER A 507 57.03 -15.97 -12.46
N TYR A 508 55.95 -15.48 -11.84
CA TYR A 508 55.44 -14.14 -12.05
C TYR A 508 54.61 -13.65 -10.86
N LYS A 509 54.34 -12.36 -10.82
CA LYS A 509 53.36 -11.75 -9.92
C LYS A 509 52.16 -11.27 -10.72
N LEU A 510 50.97 -11.47 -10.17
CA LEU A 510 49.71 -11.01 -10.75
C LEU A 510 48.99 -10.11 -9.74
N LYS A 511 48.63 -8.90 -10.15
CA LYS A 511 47.93 -7.90 -9.33
C LYS A 511 46.53 -7.67 -9.85
N ASN A 512 45.53 -7.79 -8.99
CA ASN A 512 44.15 -7.41 -9.29
C ASN A 512 44.04 -5.88 -9.40
N ASN A 513 43.56 -5.36 -10.51
CA ASN A 513 43.43 -3.91 -10.73
C ASN A 513 42.03 -3.38 -10.42
N ILE A 514 41.04 -4.25 -10.20
CA ILE A 514 39.67 -3.81 -9.89
C ILE A 514 39.47 -3.65 -8.38
N ASP A 515 38.49 -2.83 -8.02
CA ASP A 515 38.09 -2.52 -6.65
C ASP A 515 37.12 -3.56 -6.05
N ARG A 516 37.18 -4.81 -6.55
CA ARG A 516 36.32 -5.93 -6.15
C ARG A 516 37.14 -7.20 -5.95
N ASN A 517 36.62 -8.08 -5.10
CA ASN A 517 37.12 -9.45 -4.99
C ASN A 517 36.88 -10.20 -6.31
N VAL A 518 37.85 -10.98 -6.75
CA VAL A 518 37.72 -11.79 -7.96
C VAL A 518 38.48 -13.10 -7.82
N ALA A 519 37.88 -14.21 -8.26
CA ALA A 519 38.54 -15.51 -8.31
C ALA A 519 38.73 -15.95 -9.76
N VAL A 520 39.95 -16.39 -10.09
CA VAL A 520 40.34 -16.85 -11.43
C VAL A 520 41.26 -18.06 -11.33
N ASP A 521 41.32 -18.86 -12.39
CA ASP A 521 42.38 -19.85 -12.55
C ASP A 521 43.60 -19.15 -13.14
N VAL A 522 44.79 -19.42 -12.61
CA VAL A 522 46.04 -18.80 -13.06
C VAL A 522 47.06 -19.87 -13.40
N GLY A 523 47.83 -19.69 -14.46
CA GLY A 523 48.77 -20.70 -14.90
C GLY A 523 49.82 -20.19 -15.87
N VAL A 524 50.71 -21.09 -16.26
CA VAL A 524 51.67 -20.89 -17.35
C VAL A 524 51.41 -21.92 -18.42
N VAL A 525 51.05 -21.40 -19.60
CA VAL A 525 50.82 -22.19 -20.81
C VAL A 525 52.11 -22.27 -21.59
N GLY A 526 52.35 -23.40 -22.25
CA GLY A 526 53.52 -23.55 -23.12
C GLY A 526 53.26 -24.36 -24.38
N ARG A 527 54.10 -24.16 -25.40
CA ARG A 527 54.04 -24.85 -26.70
C ARG A 527 55.42 -25.10 -27.29
N ILE A 528 55.58 -26.21 -27.99
CA ILE A 528 56.84 -26.61 -28.65
C ILE A 528 56.90 -26.03 -30.07
N GLY A 529 57.69 -24.99 -30.28
CA GLY A 529 57.75 -24.22 -31.53
C GLY A 529 56.70 -23.11 -31.61
N LYS A 530 56.80 -22.26 -32.66
CA LYS A 530 56.10 -20.97 -32.75
C LYS A 530 54.69 -21.02 -33.34
N TYR A 531 54.15 -22.21 -33.64
CA TYR A 531 52.91 -22.35 -34.40
C TYR A 531 51.74 -22.82 -33.54
N SER A 532 50.51 -22.41 -33.88
CA SER A 532 49.30 -22.82 -33.15
C SER A 532 48.95 -24.32 -33.31
N THR A 533 49.57 -24.99 -34.27
CA THR A 533 49.48 -26.45 -34.48
C THR A 533 50.51 -27.23 -33.67
N SER A 534 51.46 -26.53 -33.04
CA SER A 534 52.47 -27.14 -32.18
C SER A 534 51.85 -27.82 -30.96
N PRO A 535 52.40 -28.97 -30.50
CA PRO A 535 51.96 -29.62 -29.27
C PRO A 535 52.04 -28.68 -28.06
N ASN A 536 51.07 -28.81 -27.16
CA ASN A 536 51.05 -28.08 -25.89
C ASN A 536 52.05 -28.71 -24.90
N LEU A 537 52.72 -27.86 -24.14
CA LEU A 537 53.56 -28.22 -23.00
C LEU A 537 53.29 -27.20 -21.88
N ASP A 538 52.19 -27.40 -21.16
CA ASP A 538 51.80 -26.50 -20.07
C ASP A 538 52.66 -26.74 -18.82
N PHE A 539 52.97 -25.65 -18.12
CA PHE A 539 53.79 -25.69 -16.90
C PHE A 539 52.94 -25.95 -15.65
N GLY A 540 51.65 -25.65 -15.71
CA GLY A 540 50.69 -25.91 -14.64
C GLY A 540 49.69 -24.79 -14.42
N TRP A 541 48.68 -25.11 -13.61
CA TRP A 541 47.57 -24.22 -13.24
C TRP A 541 47.26 -24.31 -11.75
N SER A 542 46.92 -23.17 -11.17
CA SER A 542 46.30 -23.04 -9.86
C SER A 542 44.85 -22.62 -10.05
N HIS A 543 43.91 -23.38 -9.49
CA HIS A 543 42.49 -23.16 -9.68
C HIS A 543 41.86 -22.31 -8.57
N ASN A 544 40.83 -21.53 -8.93
CA ASN A 544 40.00 -20.74 -8.04
C ASN A 544 40.80 -19.81 -7.10
N VAL A 545 41.84 -19.15 -7.64
CA VAL A 545 42.67 -18.24 -6.87
C VAL A 545 41.94 -16.92 -6.68
N SER A 546 41.55 -16.65 -5.44
CA SER A 546 40.86 -15.42 -5.05
C SER A 546 41.83 -14.26 -4.84
N PHE A 547 41.48 -13.06 -5.29
CA PHE A 547 42.20 -11.81 -5.08
C PHE A 547 41.28 -10.77 -4.44
N ALA A 548 41.74 -10.12 -3.38
CA ALA A 548 41.12 -8.89 -2.88
C ALA A 548 41.39 -7.70 -3.84
N PRO A 549 40.65 -6.58 -3.70
CA PRO A 549 40.94 -5.34 -4.39
C PRO A 549 42.42 -4.97 -4.28
N LEU A 550 43.07 -4.69 -5.40
CA LEU A 550 44.48 -4.25 -5.46
C LEU A 550 45.51 -5.28 -4.93
N GLU A 551 45.08 -6.49 -4.55
CA GLU A 551 45.97 -7.54 -4.04
C GLU A 551 46.90 -8.05 -5.14
N GLN A 552 48.15 -8.34 -4.77
CA GLN A 552 49.15 -8.96 -5.64
C GLN A 552 49.64 -10.28 -5.06
N LYS A 553 49.64 -11.33 -5.87
CA LYS A 553 50.14 -12.67 -5.50
C LYS A 553 51.26 -13.11 -6.43
N GLN A 554 52.12 -13.99 -5.93
CA GLN A 554 53.22 -14.60 -6.68
C GLN A 554 52.88 -16.05 -7.03
N PHE A 555 53.21 -16.45 -8.24
CA PHE A 555 53.00 -17.79 -8.76
C PHE A 555 54.29 -18.32 -9.38
N SER A 556 54.50 -19.63 -9.23
CA SER A 556 55.61 -20.37 -9.80
C SER A 556 55.09 -21.73 -10.26
N PHE A 557 55.32 -22.08 -11.52
CA PHE A 557 54.89 -23.34 -12.11
C PHE A 557 56.09 -24.03 -12.75
N THR A 558 56.24 -25.33 -12.49
CA THR A 558 57.43 -26.11 -12.87
C THR A 558 57.02 -27.29 -13.73
N THR A 559 57.73 -27.50 -14.85
CA THR A 559 57.58 -28.68 -15.70
C THR A 559 58.92 -29.27 -16.09
N THR A 560 58.95 -30.57 -16.36
CA THR A 560 60.14 -31.26 -16.88
C THR A 560 60.18 -31.14 -18.40
N ILE A 561 61.33 -30.74 -18.93
CA ILE A 561 61.52 -30.57 -20.37
C ILE A 561 61.69 -31.94 -21.04
N THR A 562 60.70 -32.33 -21.84
CA THR A 562 60.70 -33.61 -22.57
C THR A 562 61.18 -33.48 -24.01
N GLU A 563 61.07 -32.29 -24.61
CA GLU A 563 61.41 -32.05 -26.01
C GLU A 563 62.61 -31.13 -26.17
N VAL A 564 63.24 -31.20 -27.34
CA VAL A 564 64.40 -30.36 -27.69
C VAL A 564 63.99 -29.34 -28.74
N GLY A 565 64.44 -28.10 -28.57
CA GLY A 565 64.10 -26.95 -29.41
C GLY A 565 63.45 -25.81 -28.65
N ASP A 566 62.85 -24.88 -29.39
CA ASP A 566 62.22 -23.68 -28.81
C ASP A 566 60.88 -24.04 -28.17
N ILE A 567 60.73 -23.71 -26.89
CA ILE A 567 59.50 -23.89 -26.13
C ILE A 567 59.01 -22.50 -25.72
N TYR A 568 57.91 -22.05 -26.34
CA TYR A 568 57.27 -20.80 -26.01
C TYR A 568 56.43 -20.95 -24.76
N HIS A 569 56.43 -19.94 -23.89
CA HIS A 569 55.68 -19.97 -22.65
C HIS A 569 55.13 -18.58 -22.31
N TRP A 570 53.94 -18.54 -21.71
CA TRP A 570 53.29 -17.30 -21.28
C TRP A 570 52.40 -17.54 -20.06
N ALA A 571 52.26 -16.51 -19.23
CA ALA A 571 51.28 -16.55 -18.15
C ALA A 571 49.87 -16.33 -18.70
N ALA A 572 48.89 -16.96 -18.08
CA ALA A 572 47.48 -16.77 -18.41
C ALA A 572 46.63 -16.80 -17.16
N TYR A 573 45.46 -16.17 -17.23
CA TYR A 573 44.35 -16.51 -16.35
C TYR A 573 43.15 -16.96 -17.18
N TYR A 574 42.32 -17.81 -16.57
CA TYR A 574 41.07 -18.27 -17.13
C TYR A 574 39.91 -17.84 -16.22
N TYR A 575 38.87 -17.27 -16.83
CA TYR A 575 37.68 -16.82 -16.14
C TYR A 575 36.45 -16.96 -17.04
N LYS A 576 35.43 -17.67 -16.55
CA LYS A 576 34.13 -17.88 -17.22
C LYS A 576 34.26 -18.20 -18.72
N SER A 577 35.03 -19.24 -19.04
CA SER A 577 35.22 -19.72 -20.43
C SER A 577 36.06 -18.83 -21.34
N SER A 578 36.82 -17.89 -20.78
CA SER A 578 37.74 -17.05 -21.53
C SER A 578 39.15 -17.09 -20.95
N TYR A 579 40.15 -17.16 -21.82
CA TYR A 579 41.56 -17.04 -21.47
C TYR A 579 42.07 -15.63 -21.76
N THR A 580 42.81 -15.07 -20.82
CA THR A 580 43.59 -13.85 -21.05
C THR A 580 45.07 -14.20 -20.94
N HIS A 581 45.83 -13.91 -21.99
CA HIS A 581 47.24 -14.24 -22.10
C HIS A 581 48.13 -13.01 -21.88
N TYR A 582 49.23 -13.20 -21.15
CA TYR A 582 50.24 -12.18 -20.89
C TYR A 582 51.58 -12.60 -21.47
N ARG A 583 52.24 -11.72 -22.24
CA ARG A 583 53.47 -12.06 -22.99
C ARG A 583 53.27 -13.19 -24.01
N TYR A 584 52.08 -13.25 -24.60
CA TYR A 584 51.71 -14.27 -25.59
C TYR A 584 52.70 -14.31 -26.76
N TRP A 585 53.37 -15.46 -26.95
CA TRP A 585 54.45 -15.67 -27.93
C TRP A 585 55.69 -14.77 -27.80
N GLN A 586 55.86 -14.05 -26.69
CA GLN A 586 56.97 -13.11 -26.48
C GLN A 586 58.12 -13.71 -25.67
N SER A 587 57.95 -14.90 -25.10
CA SER A 587 58.96 -15.56 -24.26
C SER A 587 59.10 -17.02 -24.65
N TYR A 588 60.34 -17.49 -24.70
CA TYR A 588 60.70 -18.85 -25.02
C TYR A 588 62.00 -19.26 -24.33
N ILE A 589 62.17 -20.56 -24.16
CA ILE A 589 63.43 -21.20 -23.78
C ILE A 589 63.88 -22.08 -24.96
N THR A 590 65.19 -22.25 -25.14
CA THR A 590 65.74 -23.11 -26.20
C THR A 590 66.40 -24.30 -25.55
N SER A 591 65.69 -25.42 -25.54
CA SER A 591 66.17 -26.65 -24.91
C SER A 591 67.16 -27.43 -25.78
N HIS A 592 68.06 -28.19 -25.15
CA HIS A 592 69.07 -29.01 -25.82
C HIS A 592 69.09 -30.46 -25.32
N GLN A 593 69.72 -31.35 -26.09
CA GLN A 593 69.98 -32.73 -25.62
C GLN A 593 70.96 -32.69 -24.46
N ALA A 594 70.66 -33.42 -23.37
CA ALA A 594 71.55 -33.48 -22.22
C ALA A 594 72.96 -33.96 -22.62
N ASN A 595 73.99 -33.39 -22.03
CA ASN A 595 75.37 -33.78 -22.29
C ASN A 595 75.82 -34.89 -21.33
N LEU A 596 75.21 -36.10 -21.41
CA LEU A 596 75.78 -37.28 -20.77
C LEU A 596 76.61 -38.07 -21.78
N LYS A 597 77.76 -38.60 -21.35
CA LYS A 597 78.68 -39.38 -22.20
C LYS A 597 79.23 -40.57 -21.43
N ILE A 598 79.65 -41.61 -22.14
CA ILE A 598 80.48 -42.63 -21.51
C ILE A 598 81.85 -42.02 -21.20
N SER A 599 82.30 -42.14 -19.95
CA SER A 599 83.60 -41.66 -19.47
C SER A 599 84.64 -42.76 -19.29
N THR A 600 84.24 -44.03 -19.32
CA THR A 600 85.14 -45.20 -19.37
C THR A 600 85.02 -45.94 -20.70
N THR A 601 85.96 -46.83 -21.02
CA THR A 601 85.80 -47.68 -22.20
C THR A 601 84.68 -48.69 -21.93
N LEU A 602 83.70 -48.81 -22.84
CA LEU A 602 82.68 -49.87 -22.79
C LEU A 602 83.39 -51.23 -22.99
N THR A 603 83.55 -51.99 -21.91
CA THR A 603 84.31 -53.26 -21.93
C THR A 603 83.42 -54.47 -21.78
N LEU A 604 83.92 -55.58 -22.32
CA LEU A 604 83.28 -56.89 -22.30
C LEU A 604 84.30 -57.90 -21.76
N ASN A 605 83.94 -58.68 -20.74
CA ASN A 605 84.84 -59.64 -20.09
C ASN A 605 84.16 -61.02 -19.93
N PRO A 606 84.72 -62.12 -20.50
CA PRO A 606 85.95 -62.19 -21.30
C PRO A 606 85.79 -61.52 -22.66
N ALA A 607 86.82 -60.81 -23.14
CA ALA A 607 86.77 -60.04 -24.40
C ALA A 607 86.46 -60.88 -25.66
N ASN A 608 86.75 -62.18 -25.62
CA ASN A 608 86.42 -63.16 -26.66
C ASN A 608 85.57 -64.29 -26.04
N PRO A 609 84.28 -64.05 -25.79
CA PRO A 609 83.39 -65.04 -25.20
C PRO A 609 83.08 -66.16 -26.18
N LYS A 610 82.73 -67.34 -25.66
CA LYS A 610 82.21 -68.49 -26.40
C LYS A 610 80.69 -68.62 -26.20
N PRO A 611 79.97 -69.32 -27.09
CA PRO A 611 78.57 -69.65 -26.87
C PRO A 611 78.35 -70.32 -25.51
N GLY A 612 77.51 -69.72 -24.68
CA GLY A 612 77.22 -70.14 -23.31
C GLY A 612 77.98 -69.38 -22.22
N ASP A 613 78.96 -68.55 -22.56
CA ASP A 613 79.70 -67.76 -21.58
C ASP A 613 78.81 -66.69 -20.93
N LYS A 614 78.92 -66.56 -19.60
CA LYS A 614 78.39 -65.43 -18.85
C LYS A 614 79.41 -64.29 -18.91
N VAL A 615 79.01 -63.22 -19.58
CA VAL A 615 79.86 -62.08 -19.90
C VAL A 615 79.49 -60.90 -19.01
N ILE A 616 80.49 -60.25 -18.42
CA ILE A 616 80.30 -58.98 -17.71
C ILE A 616 80.56 -57.83 -18.68
N ILE A 617 79.59 -56.93 -18.82
CA ILE A 617 79.70 -55.71 -19.61
C ILE A 617 79.68 -54.51 -18.67
N THR A 618 80.67 -53.62 -18.80
CA THR A 618 80.81 -52.46 -17.93
C THR A 618 80.97 -51.15 -18.71
N ALA A 619 80.36 -50.09 -18.18
CA ALA A 619 80.54 -48.72 -18.64
C ALA A 619 80.23 -47.73 -17.51
N THR A 620 80.82 -46.55 -17.56
CA THR A 620 80.52 -45.43 -16.65
C THR A 620 79.97 -44.29 -17.48
N VAL A 621 78.81 -43.75 -17.09
CA VAL A 621 78.19 -42.59 -17.74
C VAL A 621 78.40 -41.37 -16.85
N SER A 622 78.96 -40.31 -17.41
CA SER A 622 79.22 -39.04 -16.71
C SER A 622 78.28 -37.94 -17.18
N ASN A 623 77.89 -37.07 -16.24
CA ASN A 623 77.11 -35.87 -16.50
C ASN A 623 77.97 -34.64 -16.68
N TYR A 624 77.97 -34.07 -17.89
CA TYR A 624 78.68 -32.83 -18.21
C TYR A 624 77.77 -31.60 -18.21
N GLU A 625 76.51 -31.72 -17.80
CA GLU A 625 75.65 -30.58 -17.52
C GLU A 625 76.04 -29.95 -16.17
N ASN A 626 75.80 -28.64 -16.05
CA ASN A 626 76.03 -27.90 -14.80
C ASN A 626 74.92 -28.14 -13.74
N LYS A 627 73.96 -29.02 -14.05
CA LYS A 627 72.83 -29.40 -13.20
C LYS A 627 72.61 -30.91 -13.18
N PRO A 628 71.92 -31.43 -12.15
CA PRO A 628 71.53 -32.83 -12.11
C PRO A 628 70.58 -33.19 -13.26
N ILE A 629 70.78 -34.36 -13.88
CA ILE A 629 69.93 -34.90 -14.96
C ILE A 629 69.18 -36.12 -14.47
N ARG A 630 67.84 -36.09 -14.60
CA ARG A 630 66.97 -37.22 -14.28
C ARG A 630 66.84 -38.13 -15.48
N TYR A 631 67.01 -39.43 -15.26
CA TYR A 631 66.79 -40.47 -16.25
C TYR A 631 65.72 -41.45 -15.77
N THR A 632 64.88 -41.93 -16.69
CA THR A 632 63.90 -42.98 -16.42
C THR A 632 64.60 -44.34 -16.42
N HIS A 633 65.45 -44.59 -17.41
CA HIS A 633 66.26 -45.80 -17.54
C HIS A 633 67.65 -45.44 -18.08
N LEU A 634 68.67 -46.18 -17.68
CA LEU A 634 70.04 -46.08 -18.17
C LEU A 634 70.63 -47.48 -18.17
N GLY A 635 71.17 -47.95 -19.28
CA GLY A 635 71.59 -49.34 -19.36
C GLY A 635 72.45 -49.67 -20.56
N ILE A 636 72.78 -50.95 -20.65
CA ILE A 636 73.59 -51.52 -21.72
C ILE A 636 72.72 -52.56 -22.47
N PRO A 637 71.91 -52.15 -23.45
CA PRO A 637 71.25 -53.11 -24.32
C PRO A 637 72.25 -53.99 -25.07
N VAL A 638 71.89 -55.27 -25.24
CA VAL A 638 72.59 -56.23 -26.08
C VAL A 638 71.60 -56.81 -27.09
N ARG A 639 72.01 -56.96 -28.35
CA ARG A 639 71.18 -57.57 -29.40
C ARG A 639 71.95 -58.63 -30.18
N PHE A 640 71.35 -59.79 -30.35
CA PHE A 640 71.82 -60.81 -31.29
C PHE A 640 71.26 -60.51 -32.69
N TYR A 641 72.13 -60.48 -33.71
CA TYR A 641 71.79 -60.11 -35.09
C TYR A 641 70.99 -58.79 -35.22
N ASP A 642 71.20 -57.85 -34.29
CA ASP A 642 70.46 -56.58 -34.21
C ASP A 642 68.93 -56.74 -34.09
N ARG A 643 68.41 -57.95 -33.82
CA ARG A 643 66.97 -58.28 -33.80
C ARG A 643 66.46 -58.76 -32.46
N TRP A 644 67.23 -59.61 -31.77
CA TRP A 644 66.78 -60.26 -30.53
C TRP A 644 67.49 -59.63 -29.34
N ASN A 645 66.72 -59.05 -28.42
CA ASN A 645 67.26 -58.39 -27.24
C ASN A 645 67.76 -59.43 -26.22
N TYR A 646 68.90 -59.11 -25.61
CA TYR A 646 69.45 -59.77 -24.43
C TYR A 646 69.58 -58.70 -23.36
N ASP A 647 69.11 -58.99 -22.16
CA ASP A 647 69.18 -58.06 -21.05
C ASP A 647 70.55 -58.18 -20.36
N SER A 648 71.22 -57.04 -20.15
CA SER A 648 72.45 -57.00 -19.35
C SER A 648 72.23 -56.20 -18.05
N VAL A 649 72.34 -54.88 -18.09
CA VAL A 649 72.06 -53.97 -16.97
C VAL A 649 71.18 -52.84 -17.46
N TRP A 650 70.15 -52.54 -16.67
CA TRP A 650 69.35 -51.33 -16.73
C TRP A 650 69.15 -50.83 -15.30
N VAL A 651 69.43 -49.56 -15.07
CA VAL A 651 69.22 -48.86 -13.81
C VAL A 651 68.23 -47.71 -14.04
N GLY A 652 67.40 -47.41 -13.05
CA GLY A 652 66.46 -46.30 -13.12
C GLY A 652 65.12 -46.61 -12.46
N PRO A 653 64.29 -45.59 -12.17
CA PRO A 653 64.56 -44.15 -12.36
C PRO A 653 65.64 -43.61 -11.41
N GLY A 654 66.41 -42.61 -11.85
CA GLY A 654 67.52 -42.05 -11.07
C GLY A 654 67.93 -40.64 -11.49
N THR A 655 68.92 -40.07 -10.79
CA THR A 655 69.48 -38.74 -11.08
C THR A 655 71.00 -38.80 -11.07
N ILE A 656 71.65 -38.26 -12.10
CA ILE A 656 73.11 -38.06 -12.12
C ILE A 656 73.36 -36.61 -11.71
N ALA A 657 74.04 -36.38 -10.58
CA ALA A 657 74.42 -35.03 -10.13
C ALA A 657 75.26 -34.31 -11.20
N ALA A 658 75.33 -32.97 -11.15
CA ALA A 658 76.23 -32.20 -12.03
C ALA A 658 77.68 -32.67 -11.83
N GLY A 659 78.38 -33.03 -12.91
CA GLY A 659 79.72 -33.63 -12.83
C GLY A 659 79.77 -35.06 -12.25
N GLY A 660 78.62 -35.63 -11.88
CA GLY A 660 78.51 -36.97 -11.29
C GLY A 660 78.57 -38.09 -12.31
N THR A 661 78.63 -39.33 -11.83
CA THR A 661 78.71 -40.53 -12.65
C THR A 661 77.73 -41.62 -12.21
N VAL A 662 77.41 -42.52 -13.13
CA VAL A 662 76.68 -43.77 -12.86
C VAL A 662 77.45 -44.92 -13.50
N ASP A 663 77.84 -45.89 -12.70
CA ASP A 663 78.45 -47.14 -13.17
C ASP A 663 77.37 -48.15 -13.56
N LEU A 664 77.51 -48.69 -14.77
CA LEU A 664 76.69 -49.74 -15.33
C LEU A 664 77.54 -51.00 -15.36
N VAL A 665 77.17 -52.00 -14.55
CA VAL A 665 77.82 -53.31 -14.50
C VAL A 665 76.74 -54.37 -14.67
N GLY A 666 76.71 -55.01 -15.83
CA GLY A 666 75.71 -56.02 -16.18
C GLY A 666 76.34 -57.36 -16.51
N ALA A 667 75.61 -58.44 -16.24
CA ALA A 667 75.99 -59.78 -16.66
C ALA A 667 74.96 -60.30 -17.67
N VAL A 668 75.42 -60.79 -18.82
CA VAL A 668 74.58 -61.34 -19.87
C VAL A 668 75.16 -62.67 -20.34
N THR A 669 74.32 -63.66 -20.64
CA THR A 669 74.78 -64.94 -21.21
C THR A 669 74.64 -64.87 -22.72
N LEU A 670 75.75 -65.06 -23.46
CA LEU A 670 75.75 -65.06 -24.92
C LEU A 670 75.71 -66.51 -25.41
N ASP A 671 74.52 -67.07 -25.61
CA ASP A 671 74.27 -68.50 -25.74
C ASP A 671 74.38 -69.07 -27.16
N LYS A 672 74.51 -68.23 -28.20
CA LYS A 672 74.47 -68.65 -29.61
C LYS A 672 75.72 -68.19 -30.39
N PRO A 673 76.17 -68.96 -31.39
CA PRO A 673 77.17 -68.47 -32.34
C PRO A 673 76.59 -67.37 -33.23
N GLY A 674 77.39 -66.35 -33.53
CA GLY A 674 77.02 -65.19 -34.36
C GLY A 674 77.28 -63.82 -33.72
N PRO A 675 76.90 -62.73 -34.38
CA PRO A 675 77.19 -61.36 -33.96
C PRO A 675 76.22 -60.87 -32.87
N TYR A 676 76.79 -60.35 -31.79
CA TYR A 676 76.10 -59.57 -30.76
C TYR A 676 76.54 -58.12 -30.83
N THR A 677 75.57 -57.22 -30.80
CA THR A 677 75.77 -55.77 -30.76
C THR A 677 75.41 -55.25 -29.38
N TYR A 678 76.24 -54.41 -28.78
CA TYR A 678 76.00 -53.81 -27.46
C TYR A 678 76.43 -52.34 -27.45
N TRP A 679 75.68 -51.51 -26.71
CA TRP A 679 75.90 -50.07 -26.62
C TRP A 679 75.34 -49.56 -25.30
N VAL A 680 75.73 -48.35 -24.88
CA VAL A 680 75.08 -47.69 -23.73
C VAL A 680 73.90 -46.88 -24.24
N SER A 681 72.76 -47.00 -23.58
CA SER A 681 71.54 -46.26 -23.90
C SER A 681 70.90 -45.71 -22.64
N TRP A 682 70.18 -44.61 -22.79
CA TRP A 682 69.34 -44.05 -21.75
C TRP A 682 67.88 -43.97 -22.19
N GLU A 683 67.02 -43.57 -21.27
CA GLU A 683 65.70 -42.99 -21.51
C GLU A 683 65.60 -41.72 -20.65
N LEU A 684 65.53 -40.56 -21.30
CA LEU A 684 65.29 -39.27 -20.64
C LEU A 684 63.90 -38.77 -21.00
N ALA A 685 63.06 -38.56 -19.99
CA ALA A 685 61.73 -37.97 -20.14
C ALA A 685 60.88 -38.66 -21.24
N GLY A 686 60.93 -39.99 -21.31
CA GLY A 686 60.17 -40.81 -22.25
C GLY A 686 60.86 -41.10 -23.59
N VAL A 687 62.09 -40.61 -23.81
CA VAL A 687 62.81 -40.78 -25.10
C VAL A 687 64.11 -41.54 -24.93
N TYR A 688 64.23 -42.62 -25.70
CA TYR A 688 65.43 -43.46 -25.75
C TYR A 688 66.47 -42.89 -26.72
N THR A 689 67.72 -42.83 -26.28
CA THR A 689 68.87 -42.44 -27.12
C THR A 689 70.06 -43.34 -26.85
N SER A 690 70.87 -43.59 -27.88
CA SER A 690 72.18 -44.21 -27.71
C SER A 690 73.18 -43.16 -27.22
N LEU A 691 73.99 -43.52 -26.24
CA LEU A 691 75.10 -42.72 -25.70
C LEU A 691 76.47 -43.12 -26.26
N SER A 692 76.52 -44.16 -27.09
CA SER A 692 77.75 -44.62 -27.72
C SER A 692 77.54 -45.20 -29.09
N ASP A 693 78.66 -45.36 -29.80
CA ASP A 693 78.71 -46.23 -30.95
C ASP A 693 78.37 -47.67 -30.56
N TYR A 694 77.79 -48.38 -31.52
CA TYR A 694 77.46 -49.80 -31.40
C TYR A 694 78.74 -50.63 -31.47
N ARG A 695 79.06 -51.37 -30.40
CA ARG A 695 80.15 -52.34 -30.40
C ARG A 695 79.64 -53.71 -30.81
N LYS A 696 80.47 -54.49 -31.49
CA LYS A 696 80.12 -55.85 -31.95
C LYS A 696 81.13 -56.88 -31.44
N VAL A 697 80.63 -58.05 -31.09
CA VAL A 697 81.43 -59.25 -30.82
C VAL A 697 80.79 -60.42 -31.55
N THR A 698 81.58 -61.23 -32.26
CA THR A 698 81.08 -62.40 -33.00
C THR A 698 81.60 -63.65 -32.33
N LEU A 699 80.67 -64.52 -31.91
CA LEU A 699 80.98 -65.80 -31.31
C LEU A 699 81.09 -66.84 -32.43
N ASN A 700 82.21 -67.57 -32.45
CA ASN A 700 82.46 -68.66 -33.40
C ASN A 700 81.96 -70.00 -32.88
#